data_AF-A0AAD6VV45-F1
#
_entry.id   AF-A0AAD6VV45-F1
#
_cell.length_a   1.000
_cell.length_b   1.000
_cell.length_c   1.000
_cell.angle_alpha   90.00
_cell.angle_beta   90.00
_cell.angle_gamma   90.00
#
_symmetry.space_group_name_H-M   'P 1'
#
loop_
_entity.id
_entity.type
_entity.pdbx_description
1 polymer ?
#
loop_
_entity_poly.entity_id
_entity_poly.type
_entity_poly.pdbx_seq_one_letter_code
_entity_poly.pdbx_strand_id
1 'polypeptide(L)'
;MRTLCDACESAAAIVFCAADEAALCLACDEKVHMCNKLASRHVRVGLANPSDVPRCDICENAPAFFYCETDGSSLCLQCDMNVHVGGKRTHGRYLLLRQRVEFAGDKPQPDDLHSQPMHPGETRKGQNQPPKATAEEKRQNRLVSPAPMSLTNSDGHDKVDKNMIDLNMKPQRTDHEQASNNQDHDKFPQRYYEFLDYFRIPDGPIFLEICGESSCNGIVNDYISVLAKKFGAAVVSLEHRYYGRSMPFKSTTTENLRFLSSKQALFDLAVFRQYYQASCRAMSSTFSSHQILVIGYMNLVLSCLYEDVWNDSTIHMQESLNLKLNRTSVENPWFVFGGSYAGALSAWFRLKFPHLTCGSLASSAVVLAIHNFTEFDQQIGESAGAECKATLQETTQLVEERLASNKQAVKTLFDAAELEIDGDFLYFLADAAVIAFQYGNPDIVCSTLVKAKNNGDDLVEAYAKYVKEYYLGTFGSTVQTYNQKYLKDTSLNKHTGDRLWWFQVCTEVAYFQVAPSNDSIRSSKVDARYHLDLCKNVFGEGIYPEVDVTNIYYGGTNISGSKIVFANGSQDPWRHASKQTSSPDMPSFLISCHNCGHCTDIRGCPQTPLSLEGNARNCSSPEAVEKVRHQIIEKMDLWLSECRAGSWSSM
;
A
#
# COMPACT_ATOMS: atom_id res chain seq x y z
N MET A 1 33.33 17.01 -9.19
CA MET A 1 33.48 16.19 -10.43
C MET A 1 32.35 16.63 -11.36
N ARG A 2 32.65 17.02 -12.60
CA ARG A 2 31.65 17.57 -13.55
C ARG A 2 30.81 16.42 -14.11
N THR A 3 29.48 16.51 -14.05
CA THR A 3 28.61 15.60 -14.82
C THR A 3 28.92 15.79 -16.30
N LEU A 4 29.32 14.74 -16.99
CA LEU A 4 29.58 14.78 -18.43
C LEU A 4 28.26 14.69 -19.19
N CYS A 5 28.22 15.26 -20.38
CA CYS A 5 27.05 15.22 -21.24
C CYS A 5 26.81 13.79 -21.73
N ASP A 6 25.65 13.22 -21.40
CA ASP A 6 25.29 11.84 -21.75
C ASP A 6 25.21 11.61 -23.27
N ALA A 7 25.05 12.67 -24.07
CA ALA A 7 25.01 12.58 -25.52
C ALA A 7 26.39 12.63 -26.23
N CYS A 8 27.42 13.24 -25.64
CA CYS A 8 28.72 13.41 -26.30
C CYS A 8 29.92 12.99 -25.46
N GLU A 9 29.71 12.71 -24.18
CA GLU A 9 30.65 12.19 -23.18
C GLU A 9 31.95 13.00 -23.01
N SER A 10 32.04 14.18 -23.64
CA SER A 10 33.28 14.95 -23.77
C SER A 10 33.17 16.38 -23.23
N ALA A 11 31.94 16.92 -23.12
CA ALA A 11 31.67 18.23 -22.56
C ALA A 11 30.88 18.11 -21.25
N ALA A 12 30.99 19.12 -20.38
CA ALA A 12 30.24 19.15 -19.13
C ALA A 12 28.74 19.42 -19.40
N ALA A 13 27.88 18.63 -18.75
CA ALA A 13 26.45 18.84 -18.76
C ALA A 13 26.07 20.05 -17.90
N ILE A 14 25.15 20.87 -18.41
CA ILE A 14 24.68 22.08 -17.73
C ILE A 14 23.16 22.12 -17.60
N VAL A 15 22.47 21.20 -18.28
CA VAL A 15 21.02 21.07 -18.29
C VAL A 15 20.69 19.59 -18.14
N PHE A 16 19.70 19.29 -17.31
CA PHE A 16 19.09 17.97 -17.23
C PHE A 16 17.69 18.02 -17.83
N CYS A 17 17.42 17.13 -18.78
CA CYS A 17 16.10 16.95 -19.34
C CYS A 17 15.41 15.78 -18.66
N ALA A 18 14.32 16.05 -17.95
CA ALA A 18 13.61 15.01 -17.20
C ALA A 18 12.87 14.02 -18.10
N ALA A 19 12.43 14.47 -19.28
CA ALA A 19 11.75 13.61 -20.24
C ALA A 19 12.70 12.63 -20.95
N ASP A 20 13.96 13.04 -21.16
CA ASP A 20 14.98 12.22 -21.81
C ASP A 20 15.88 11.48 -20.81
N GLU A 21 15.71 11.77 -19.52
CA GLU A 21 16.56 11.33 -18.39
C GLU A 21 18.05 11.57 -18.63
N ALA A 22 18.40 12.64 -19.34
CA ALA A 22 19.75 12.91 -19.81
C ALA A 22 20.27 14.27 -19.35
N ALA A 23 21.51 14.29 -18.86
CA ALA A 23 22.29 15.47 -18.59
C ALA A 23 23.04 15.88 -19.87
N LEU A 24 22.72 17.04 -20.44
CA LEU A 24 23.25 17.50 -21.72
C LEU A 24 24.14 18.74 -21.56
N CYS A 25 25.20 18.81 -22.36
CA CYS A 25 25.91 20.07 -22.58
C CYS A 25 25.07 20.97 -23.48
N LEU A 26 25.35 22.28 -23.47
CA LEU A 26 24.56 23.26 -24.23
C LEU A 26 24.39 22.90 -25.71
N ALA A 27 25.46 22.45 -26.36
CA ALA A 27 25.46 22.13 -27.78
C ALA A 27 24.65 20.86 -28.12
N CYS A 28 24.59 19.89 -27.20
CA CYS A 28 23.78 18.68 -27.36
C CYS A 28 22.32 18.95 -26.99
N ASP A 29 22.06 19.80 -25.99
CA ASP A 29 20.73 20.25 -25.62
C ASP A 29 20.01 20.93 -26.79
N GLU A 30 20.67 21.87 -27.47
CA GLU A 30 20.09 22.54 -28.64
C GLU A 30 19.79 21.56 -29.78
N LYS A 31 20.69 20.62 -30.07
CA LYS A 31 20.46 19.63 -31.13
C LYS A 31 19.28 18.71 -30.82
N VAL A 32 19.20 18.20 -29.58
CA VAL A 32 18.14 17.28 -29.16
C VAL A 32 16.79 18.00 -29.12
N HIS A 33 16.75 19.21 -28.53
CA HIS A 33 15.50 19.90 -28.27
C HIS A 33 15.06 20.86 -29.39
N MET A 34 15.85 21.04 -30.45
CA MET A 34 15.42 21.71 -31.69
C MET A 34 15.08 20.74 -32.83
N CYS A 35 15.27 19.42 -32.64
CA CYS A 35 15.02 18.43 -33.69
C CYS A 35 13.54 18.33 -34.13
N ASN A 36 12.59 18.62 -33.24
CA ASN A 36 11.16 18.71 -33.57
C ASN A 36 10.36 19.45 -32.47
N LYS A 37 9.08 19.76 -32.76
CA LYS A 37 8.17 20.47 -31.85
C LYS A 37 7.81 19.71 -30.56
N LEU A 38 7.98 18.38 -30.51
CA LEU A 38 7.76 17.59 -29.30
C LEU A 38 8.97 17.71 -28.36
N ALA A 39 10.18 17.51 -28.89
CA ALA A 39 11.42 17.63 -28.13
C ALA A 39 11.61 19.05 -27.57
N SER A 40 11.20 20.09 -28.31
CA SER A 40 11.28 21.47 -27.81
C SER A 40 10.40 21.76 -26.58
N ARG A 41 9.47 20.87 -26.23
CA ARG A 41 8.57 20.99 -25.08
C ARG A 41 9.03 20.20 -23.86
N HIS A 42 10.14 19.45 -23.96
CA HIS A 42 10.68 18.73 -22.82
C HIS A 42 11.10 19.72 -21.72
N VAL A 43 10.77 19.39 -20.47
CA VAL A 43 11.09 20.24 -19.31
C VAL A 43 12.58 20.07 -18.99
N ARG A 44 13.30 21.19 -19.09
CA ARG A 44 14.75 21.27 -18.90
C ARG A 44 15.05 22.02 -17.61
N VAL A 45 15.87 21.43 -16.76
CA VAL A 45 16.29 22.00 -15.48
C VAL A 45 17.77 22.33 -15.56
N GLY A 46 18.12 23.58 -15.27
CA GLY A 46 19.53 23.98 -15.17
C GLY A 46 20.21 23.23 -14.03
N LEU A 47 21.30 22.55 -14.32
CA LEU A 47 22.11 21.92 -13.29
C LEU A 47 22.95 23.02 -12.63
N ALA A 48 22.80 23.18 -11.31
CA ALA A 48 23.58 24.15 -10.54
C ALA A 48 25.08 23.84 -10.69
N ASN A 49 25.90 24.88 -10.80
CA ASN A 49 27.34 24.71 -10.83
C ASN A 49 27.79 23.94 -9.57
N PRO A 50 28.54 22.83 -9.72
CA PRO A 50 28.69 21.81 -8.67
C PRO A 50 29.75 22.17 -7.61
N SER A 51 29.67 23.37 -7.03
CA SER A 51 30.67 23.84 -6.08
C SER A 51 30.32 23.64 -4.60
N ASP A 52 29.07 23.36 -4.22
CA ASP A 52 28.69 23.50 -2.79
C ASP A 52 28.14 22.24 -2.08
N VAL A 53 28.31 21.03 -2.64
CA VAL A 53 28.00 19.80 -1.88
C VAL A 53 29.28 19.00 -1.64
N PRO A 54 29.82 18.98 -0.41
CA PRO A 54 31.00 18.19 -0.08
C PRO A 54 30.70 16.69 -0.21
N ARG A 55 31.74 15.91 -0.50
CA ARG A 55 31.64 14.44 -0.52
C ARG A 55 31.67 13.90 0.90
N CYS A 56 31.24 12.66 1.06
CA CYS A 56 31.40 11.94 2.31
C CYS A 56 32.89 11.80 2.65
N ASP A 57 33.31 12.32 3.80
CA ASP A 57 34.69 12.30 4.27
C ASP A 57 35.17 10.89 4.66
N ILE A 58 34.24 9.92 4.81
CA ILE A 58 34.58 8.52 5.13
C ILE A 58 34.77 7.68 3.87
N CYS A 59 33.81 7.71 2.94
CA CYS A 59 33.85 6.81 1.77
C CYS A 59 34.29 7.49 0.48
N GLU A 60 34.33 8.82 0.44
CA GLU A 60 34.73 9.69 -0.69
C GLU A 60 34.01 9.45 -2.03
N ASN A 61 33.09 8.48 -2.07
CA ASN A 61 32.45 7.94 -3.27
C ASN A 61 30.97 8.33 -3.38
N ALA A 62 30.40 8.88 -2.30
CA ALA A 62 29.01 9.34 -2.26
C ALA A 62 28.95 10.82 -1.82
N PRO A 63 27.96 11.59 -2.29
CA PRO A 63 27.70 12.93 -1.76
C PRO A 63 27.38 12.83 -0.26
N ALA A 64 27.88 13.78 0.52
CA ALA A 64 27.48 13.87 1.91
C ALA A 64 26.03 14.39 2.00
N PHE A 65 25.31 13.94 3.02
CA PHE A 65 23.95 14.38 3.35
C PHE A 65 23.88 14.95 4.77
N PHE A 66 24.78 14.47 5.64
CA PHE A 66 24.83 14.81 7.06
C PHE A 66 26.17 15.49 7.37
N TYR A 67 26.18 16.36 8.37
CA TYR A 67 27.36 16.98 8.95
C TYR A 67 27.38 16.67 10.46
N CYS A 68 28.46 16.06 10.91
CA CYS A 68 28.74 15.85 12.32
C CYS A 68 29.49 17.09 12.85
N GLU A 69 28.86 17.83 13.76
CA GLU A 69 29.48 19.04 14.33
C GLU A 69 30.64 18.71 15.25
N THR A 70 30.53 17.60 15.99
CA THR A 70 31.58 17.13 16.92
C THR A 70 32.84 16.66 16.20
N ASP A 71 32.69 15.97 15.07
CA ASP A 71 33.81 15.42 14.29
C ASP A 71 34.23 16.32 13.12
N GLY A 72 33.52 17.42 12.88
CA GLY A 72 33.79 18.34 11.76
C GLY A 72 33.73 17.68 10.39
N SER A 73 32.94 16.61 10.25
CA SER A 73 32.98 15.69 9.09
C SER A 73 31.61 15.59 8.39
N SER A 74 31.62 15.58 7.06
CA SER A 74 30.46 15.43 6.19
C SER A 74 30.28 13.96 5.79
N LEU A 75 29.12 13.36 6.02
CA LEU A 75 28.87 11.92 5.86
C LEU A 75 27.75 11.63 4.88
N CYS A 76 27.90 10.59 4.05
CA CYS A 76 26.78 9.99 3.32
C CYS A 76 25.93 9.13 4.26
N LEU A 77 24.70 8.82 3.85
CA LEU A 77 23.72 8.08 4.66
C LEU A 77 24.28 6.76 5.21
N GLN A 78 25.01 5.99 4.40
CA GLN A 78 25.58 4.72 4.84
C GLN A 78 26.67 4.89 5.90
N CYS A 79 27.51 5.94 5.77
CA CYS A 79 28.59 6.21 6.71
C CYS A 79 28.06 6.86 8.00
N ASP A 80 27.00 7.67 7.91
CA ASP A 80 26.28 8.20 9.07
C ASP A 80 25.75 7.07 9.96
N MET A 81 25.11 6.05 9.37
CA MET A 81 24.59 4.89 10.11
C MET A 81 25.67 4.10 10.84
N ASN A 82 26.84 3.94 10.22
CA ASN A 82 27.95 3.24 10.87
C ASN A 82 28.52 4.02 12.06
N VAL A 83 28.55 5.35 11.98
CA VAL A 83 29.14 6.23 13.01
C VAL A 83 28.15 6.55 14.14
N HIS A 84 26.91 6.88 13.79
CA HIS A 84 25.92 7.44 14.72
C HIS A 84 24.85 6.43 15.19
N VAL A 85 24.65 5.32 14.48
CA VAL A 85 23.67 4.28 14.88
C VAL A 85 24.36 2.97 15.32
N GLY A 86 25.60 2.72 14.87
CA GLY A 86 26.38 1.53 15.23
C GLY A 86 27.41 1.66 16.37
N GLY A 87 27.59 2.84 16.99
CA GLY A 87 28.70 3.12 17.92
C GLY A 87 28.30 3.83 19.22
N LYS A 88 29.09 3.65 20.29
CA LYS A 88 28.87 4.19 21.66
C LYS A 88 28.96 5.73 21.81
N ARG A 89 28.73 6.53 20.78
CA ARG A 89 28.84 8.01 20.88
C ARG A 89 27.65 8.72 20.26
N THR A 90 27.01 9.54 21.08
CA THR A 90 25.91 10.45 20.74
C THR A 90 26.49 11.80 20.29
N HIS A 91 26.93 11.89 19.04
CA HIS A 91 27.33 13.17 18.44
C HIS A 91 26.11 13.91 17.86
N GLY A 92 26.17 15.24 17.78
CA GLY A 92 25.13 16.06 17.15
C GLY A 92 25.23 16.03 15.63
N ARG A 93 24.15 15.64 14.93
CA ARG A 93 24.07 15.55 13.46
C ARG A 93 23.12 16.57 12.86
N TYR A 94 23.55 17.17 11.75
CA TYR A 94 22.79 18.18 11.00
C TYR A 94 22.72 17.77 9.53
N LEU A 95 21.65 18.14 8.82
CA LEU A 95 21.67 18.12 7.36
C LEU A 95 22.64 19.21 6.86
N LEU A 96 23.27 19.02 5.69
CA LEU A 96 24.23 19.99 5.13
C LEU A 96 23.65 21.39 4.87
N LEU A 97 22.32 21.53 4.87
CA LEU A 97 21.59 22.81 4.87
C LEU A 97 21.42 23.43 6.28
N ARG A 98 22.20 22.97 7.27
CA ARG A 98 22.18 23.39 8.69
C ARG A 98 20.84 23.22 9.39
N GLN A 99 20.04 22.23 9.00
CA GLN A 99 18.82 21.84 9.72
C GLN A 99 19.16 20.74 10.73
N ARG A 100 18.82 20.96 12.01
CA ARG A 100 19.08 20.01 13.10
C ARG A 100 18.14 18.81 12.99
N VAL A 101 18.70 17.60 13.12
CA VAL A 101 17.91 16.36 13.17
C VAL A 101 17.70 16.00 14.63
N GLU A 102 16.49 16.20 15.17
CA GLU A 102 16.13 15.82 16.53
C GLU A 102 15.27 14.54 16.53
N PHE A 103 15.53 13.66 17.50
CA PHE A 103 14.68 12.51 17.78
C PHE A 103 13.64 12.85 18.85
N ALA A 104 12.51 12.12 18.85
CA ALA A 104 11.59 12.10 19.96
C ALA A 104 12.25 11.41 21.18
N GLY A 105 12.76 12.19 22.14
CA GLY A 105 13.36 11.68 23.37
C GLY A 105 14.31 12.66 24.08
N ASP A 106 14.91 13.60 23.38
CA ASP A 106 15.85 14.56 23.98
C ASP A 106 15.13 15.81 24.48
N LYS A 107 14.91 15.91 25.80
CA LYS A 107 14.60 17.20 26.43
C LYS A 107 15.93 17.89 26.81
N PRO A 108 16.13 19.18 26.47
CA PRO A 108 17.27 19.92 26.96
C PRO A 108 17.10 20.27 28.44
N GLN A 109 18.12 20.00 29.24
CA GLN A 109 18.33 20.64 30.55
C GLN A 109 18.94 22.05 30.31
N PRO A 110 18.55 23.08 31.06
CA PRO A 110 19.16 24.40 30.91
C PRO A 110 20.48 24.53 31.70
N ASP A 111 21.33 25.42 31.18
CA ASP A 111 22.63 25.94 31.70
C ASP A 111 23.87 25.09 31.33
N ASP A 112 25.00 25.60 30.82
CA ASP A 112 25.65 26.90 31.05
C ASP A 112 26.63 27.30 29.92
N LEU A 113 26.92 28.61 29.86
CA LEU A 113 27.90 29.27 28.99
C LEU A 113 29.38 29.00 29.36
N HIS A 114 30.22 28.99 28.32
CA HIS A 114 31.63 29.41 28.27
C HIS A 114 32.82 28.50 28.70
N SER A 115 33.67 28.27 27.69
CA SER A 115 35.14 28.53 27.63
C SER A 115 36.19 27.41 27.85
N GLN A 116 36.83 27.07 26.71
CA GLN A 116 38.27 26.80 26.45
C GLN A 116 38.96 25.47 26.83
N PRO A 117 40.03 25.07 26.08
CA PRO A 117 40.50 23.68 25.95
C PRO A 117 41.87 23.41 26.59
N MET A 118 42.11 22.18 27.09
CA MET A 118 43.47 21.62 27.27
C MET A 118 43.48 20.07 27.25
N HIS A 119 44.35 19.50 26.43
CA HIS A 119 44.87 18.11 26.47
C HIS A 119 46.05 17.99 27.48
N PRO A 120 46.72 16.82 27.66
CA PRO A 120 46.32 15.40 27.66
C PRO A 120 46.86 14.63 28.90
N GLY A 121 46.52 13.34 29.09
CA GLY A 121 47.14 12.50 30.13
C GLY A 121 46.84 11.01 30.01
N GLU A 122 47.92 10.22 29.98
CA GLU A 122 48.05 8.82 29.58
C GLU A 122 47.59 7.75 30.60
N THR A 123 47.70 6.50 30.12
CA THR A 123 47.94 5.20 30.79
C THR A 123 46.70 4.31 31.03
N ARG A 124 46.71 2.97 30.88
CA ARG A 124 47.52 1.91 30.21
C ARG A 124 47.02 0.58 30.83
N LYS A 125 47.02 -0.53 30.07
CA LYS A 125 46.94 -1.96 30.50
C LYS A 125 45.53 -2.48 30.85
N GLY A 126 45.13 -3.69 30.46
CA GLY A 126 45.78 -4.74 29.68
C GLY A 126 44.98 -6.05 29.73
N GLN A 127 44.98 -6.78 28.61
CA GLN A 127 45.09 -8.24 28.47
C GLN A 127 44.19 -9.16 29.33
N ASN A 128 43.34 -9.96 28.67
CA ASN A 128 43.63 -11.37 28.39
C ASN A 128 42.42 -12.12 27.80
N GLN A 129 42.73 -13.04 26.91
CA GLN A 129 41.86 -14.01 26.25
C GLN A 129 42.61 -15.37 26.25
N PRO A 130 42.06 -16.45 25.68
CA PRO A 130 41.21 -17.52 26.22
C PRO A 130 42.06 -18.81 26.49
N PRO A 131 41.56 -20.08 26.49
CA PRO A 131 41.23 -20.80 25.24
C PRO A 131 40.32 -22.08 25.27
N LYS A 132 39.84 -22.50 24.08
CA LYS A 132 39.73 -23.88 23.48
C LYS A 132 38.92 -24.99 24.19
N ALA A 133 38.45 -26.10 23.61
CA ALA A 133 38.27 -26.76 22.28
C ALA A 133 37.39 -28.03 22.58
N THR A 134 36.65 -28.70 21.68
CA THR A 134 36.98 -29.89 20.82
C THR A 134 35.59 -30.49 20.40
N ALA A 135 35.23 -30.82 19.15
CA ALA A 135 35.66 -31.88 18.20
C ALA A 135 35.18 -33.32 18.52
N GLU A 136 34.47 -33.95 17.54
CA GLU A 136 34.37 -35.39 17.13
C GLU A 136 32.94 -35.79 16.67
N GLU A 137 32.69 -36.85 15.89
CA GLU A 137 33.04 -37.26 14.52
C GLU A 137 32.11 -38.47 14.13
N LYS A 138 31.84 -38.67 12.82
CA LYS A 138 31.46 -39.95 12.12
C LYS A 138 30.02 -40.51 12.34
N ARG A 139 29.33 -41.16 11.38
CA ARG A 139 29.72 -41.96 10.20
C ARG A 139 28.53 -42.18 9.21
N GLN A 140 28.88 -42.52 7.97
CA GLN A 140 28.06 -42.74 6.76
C GLN A 140 27.22 -44.05 6.72
N ASN A 141 26.22 -44.09 5.82
CA ASN A 141 26.14 -45.14 4.79
C ASN A 141 25.30 -44.74 3.56
N ARG A 142 25.71 -45.29 2.41
CA ARG A 142 25.33 -45.03 1.01
C ARG A 142 24.29 -46.03 0.47
N LEU A 143 23.89 -45.77 -0.79
CA LEU A 143 23.35 -46.65 -1.86
C LEU A 143 21.81 -46.72 -1.93
N VAL A 144 21.11 -46.69 -3.08
CA VAL A 144 21.42 -46.62 -4.53
C VAL A 144 20.09 -46.34 -5.26
N SER A 145 20.12 -45.63 -6.40
CA SER A 145 18.97 -45.48 -7.33
C SER A 145 18.62 -46.80 -8.04
N PRO A 146 17.40 -46.93 -8.57
CA PRO A 146 17.30 -46.90 -10.03
C PRO A 146 16.03 -46.20 -10.56
N ALA A 147 16.17 -45.54 -11.71
CA ALA A 147 15.10 -45.31 -12.69
C ALA A 147 15.20 -46.43 -13.77
N PRO A 148 14.39 -46.48 -14.86
CA PRO A 148 13.20 -45.69 -15.24
C PRO A 148 12.03 -46.56 -15.76
N MET A 149 10.85 -45.99 -16.03
CA MET A 149 9.97 -46.47 -17.11
C MET A 149 9.03 -45.35 -17.59
N SER A 150 9.08 -45.09 -18.91
CA SER A 150 8.26 -44.13 -19.64
C SER A 150 6.93 -44.73 -20.08
N LEU A 151 5.90 -43.88 -20.16
CA LEU A 151 4.83 -44.02 -21.15
C LEU A 151 4.55 -42.64 -21.77
N THR A 152 4.50 -42.63 -23.10
CA THR A 152 4.36 -41.50 -24.02
C THR A 152 2.93 -41.35 -24.56
N ASN A 153 2.65 -40.14 -25.07
CA ASN A 153 1.58 -39.70 -25.99
C ASN A 153 0.23 -39.32 -25.34
N SER A 154 -0.46 -38.24 -25.72
CA SER A 154 -0.41 -37.39 -26.91
C SER A 154 -1.16 -36.06 -26.72
N ASP A 155 -0.61 -35.00 -27.34
CA ASP A 155 -1.20 -33.83 -28.03
C ASP A 155 -2.55 -33.21 -27.64
N GLY A 156 -2.52 -31.88 -27.56
CA GLY A 156 -3.66 -30.97 -27.58
C GLY A 156 -3.19 -29.51 -27.65
N HIS A 157 -2.80 -29.07 -28.85
CA HIS A 157 -2.56 -27.67 -29.22
C HIS A 157 -3.80 -26.82 -28.97
N ASP A 158 -3.67 -25.61 -28.44
CA ASP A 158 -4.40 -24.47 -28.99
C ASP A 158 -3.69 -23.14 -28.76
N LYS A 159 -3.53 -22.43 -29.88
CA LYS A 159 -2.92 -21.12 -30.04
C LYS A 159 -3.93 -20.05 -29.61
N VAL A 160 -3.48 -19.02 -28.89
CA VAL A 160 -4.21 -17.74 -28.85
C VAL A 160 -3.25 -16.61 -29.15
N ASP A 161 -3.78 -15.71 -29.96
CA ASP A 161 -3.17 -14.70 -30.79
C ASP A 161 -2.35 -13.62 -30.08
N LYS A 162 -1.36 -13.18 -30.87
CA LYS A 162 -0.63 -11.93 -30.72
C LYS A 162 -1.57 -10.77 -31.05
N ASN A 163 -1.46 -9.68 -30.30
CA ASN A 163 -1.33 -8.30 -30.77
C ASN A 163 -1.56 -7.33 -29.60
N MET A 164 -0.53 -6.86 -28.90
CA MET A 164 -0.58 -5.62 -28.11
C MET A 164 0.80 -4.94 -28.01
N ILE A 165 0.75 -3.61 -27.99
CA ILE A 165 1.83 -2.66 -28.33
C ILE A 165 2.67 -2.25 -27.11
N ASP A 166 3.96 -2.02 -27.38
CA ASP A 166 5.05 -1.73 -26.45
C ASP A 166 5.13 -0.25 -26.03
N LEU A 167 5.53 0.01 -24.77
CA LEU A 167 5.76 1.33 -24.17
C LEU A 167 6.78 1.17 -23.02
N ASN A 168 8.08 1.35 -23.30
CA ASN A 168 9.17 1.66 -22.35
C ASN A 168 10.22 0.57 -22.07
N MET A 169 11.22 0.48 -22.96
CA MET A 169 12.55 -0.02 -22.61
C MET A 169 13.62 0.97 -23.11
N LYS A 170 14.72 1.13 -22.35
CA LYS A 170 15.99 1.69 -22.83
C LYS A 170 17.18 0.85 -22.33
N PRO A 171 18.34 0.93 -23.02
CA PRO A 171 19.18 -0.22 -23.32
C PRO A 171 20.37 -0.35 -22.38
N GLN A 172 20.89 -1.56 -22.24
CA GLN A 172 22.32 -1.71 -22.00
C GLN A 172 22.90 -2.87 -22.79
N ARG A 173 23.82 -2.54 -23.69
CA ARG A 173 24.81 -3.45 -24.27
C ARG A 173 25.82 -3.83 -23.20
N THR A 174 26.16 -5.11 -23.12
CA THR A 174 27.55 -5.57 -23.15
C THR A 174 27.59 -6.92 -23.86
N ASP A 175 28.78 -7.24 -24.35
CA ASP A 175 29.03 -7.99 -25.58
C ASP A 175 28.92 -9.52 -25.46
N HIS A 176 28.44 -10.13 -26.57
CA HIS A 176 28.73 -11.46 -27.14
C HIS A 176 28.86 -12.66 -26.16
N GLU A 177 28.01 -13.69 -26.18
CA GLU A 177 27.82 -14.62 -27.30
C GLU A 177 26.59 -15.55 -27.13
N GLN A 178 25.96 -15.84 -28.28
CA GLN A 178 24.99 -16.91 -28.61
C GLN A 178 23.52 -16.77 -28.17
N ALA A 179 22.76 -16.28 -29.15
CA ALA A 179 21.31 -16.17 -29.19
C ALA A 179 20.58 -17.53 -29.24
N SER A 180 19.55 -17.67 -28.41
CA SER A 180 18.37 -18.52 -28.69
C SER A 180 17.18 -18.14 -27.79
N ASN A 181 16.08 -17.73 -28.42
CA ASN A 181 14.69 -17.60 -27.96
C ASN A 181 14.27 -16.47 -27.00
N ASN A 182 13.80 -15.37 -27.61
CA ASN A 182 13.03 -14.27 -27.00
C ASN A 182 11.60 -14.70 -26.59
N GLN A 183 11.25 -14.54 -25.31
CA GLN A 183 9.90 -14.28 -24.82
C GLN A 183 9.96 -13.09 -23.84
N ASP A 184 9.10 -12.09 -24.04
CA ASP A 184 8.96 -10.87 -23.22
C ASP A 184 8.68 -11.19 -21.74
N HIS A 185 9.55 -10.72 -20.83
CA HIS A 185 9.44 -10.96 -19.38
C HIS A 185 9.13 -9.71 -18.53
N ASP A 186 8.93 -8.52 -19.11
CA ASP A 186 9.02 -7.24 -18.36
C ASP A 186 7.68 -6.50 -18.07
N LYS A 187 6.53 -7.06 -18.41
CA LYS A 187 5.20 -6.44 -18.17
C LYS A 187 4.18 -7.44 -17.66
N PHE A 188 3.15 -6.94 -16.96
CA PHE A 188 2.02 -7.76 -16.54
C PHE A 188 0.68 -7.03 -16.72
N PRO A 189 -0.42 -7.76 -16.95
CA PRO A 189 -1.74 -7.14 -17.06
C PRO A 189 -2.24 -6.70 -15.67
N GLN A 190 -2.68 -5.45 -15.58
CA GLN A 190 -3.36 -4.91 -14.41
C GLN A 190 -4.83 -4.66 -14.73
N ARG A 191 -5.72 -5.23 -13.92
CA ARG A 191 -7.17 -5.13 -14.11
C ARG A 191 -7.68 -3.80 -13.56
N TYR A 192 -8.65 -3.21 -14.25
CA TYR A 192 -9.44 -2.10 -13.73
C TYR A 192 -10.90 -2.25 -14.16
N TYR A 193 -11.77 -1.52 -13.47
CA TYR A 193 -13.19 -1.39 -13.78
C TYR A 193 -13.52 0.06 -14.10
N GLU A 194 -14.54 0.27 -14.92
CA GLU A 194 -14.98 1.59 -15.36
C GLU A 194 -16.50 1.69 -15.23
N PHE A 195 -16.98 2.84 -14.76
CA PHE A 195 -18.39 3.20 -14.72
C PHE A 195 -18.57 4.64 -15.16
N LEU A 196 -19.33 4.82 -16.24
CA LEU A 196 -19.50 6.11 -16.93
C LEU A 196 -20.92 6.66 -16.85
N ASP A 197 -21.86 5.98 -16.19
CA ASP A 197 -23.30 6.32 -16.24
C ASP A 197 -23.61 7.73 -15.74
N TYR A 198 -22.79 8.27 -14.81
CA TYR A 198 -22.93 9.63 -14.28
C TYR A 198 -21.99 10.64 -14.93
N PHE A 199 -21.13 10.22 -15.85
CA PHE A 199 -20.08 11.05 -16.38
C PHE A 199 -20.63 12.19 -17.24
N ARG A 200 -20.40 13.44 -16.81
CA ARG A 200 -20.75 14.63 -17.58
C ARG A 200 -19.68 14.90 -18.64
N ILE A 201 -19.87 14.29 -19.80
CA ILE A 201 -18.97 14.45 -20.94
C ILE A 201 -18.98 15.91 -21.45
N PRO A 202 -17.82 16.49 -21.85
CA PRO A 202 -16.45 15.93 -21.82
C PRO A 202 -15.65 16.27 -20.56
N ASP A 203 -16.17 17.14 -19.70
CA ASP A 203 -15.40 17.85 -18.66
C ASP A 203 -15.67 17.35 -17.23
N GLY A 204 -16.37 16.22 -17.07
CA GLY A 204 -16.59 15.59 -15.77
C GLY A 204 -15.27 15.22 -15.10
N PRO A 205 -15.21 15.18 -13.75
CA PRO A 205 -14.06 14.63 -13.07
C PRO A 205 -13.95 13.11 -13.28
N ILE A 206 -12.75 12.58 -13.09
CA ILE A 206 -12.49 11.14 -12.99
C ILE A 206 -12.20 10.82 -11.53
N PHE A 207 -12.97 9.90 -10.96
CA PHE A 207 -12.79 9.37 -9.62
C PHE A 207 -12.00 8.07 -9.72
N LEU A 208 -10.78 8.07 -9.18
CA LEU A 208 -9.92 6.90 -9.12
C LEU A 208 -10.09 6.22 -7.76
N GLU A 209 -10.74 5.06 -7.75
CA GLU A 209 -10.87 4.21 -6.58
C GLU A 209 -9.74 3.17 -6.56
N ILE A 210 -9.07 3.04 -5.42
CA ILE A 210 -8.01 2.05 -5.21
C ILE A 210 -8.64 0.85 -4.49
N CYS A 211 -8.61 -0.35 -5.08
CA CYS A 211 -9.29 -1.52 -4.50
C CYS A 211 -8.54 -2.16 -3.31
N GLY A 212 -7.28 -1.78 -3.09
CA GLY A 212 -6.48 -2.21 -1.94
C GLY A 212 -6.01 -3.66 -2.00
N GLU A 213 -5.84 -4.26 -0.83
CA GLU A 213 -5.31 -5.58 -0.52
C GLU A 213 -6.27 -6.73 -0.86
N SER A 214 -7.03 -6.60 -1.95
CA SER A 214 -8.04 -7.59 -2.35
C SER A 214 -8.27 -7.61 -3.86
N SER A 215 -8.90 -8.69 -4.34
CA SER A 215 -9.43 -8.69 -5.71
C SER A 215 -10.47 -7.58 -5.84
N CYS A 216 -10.32 -6.75 -6.87
CA CYS A 216 -11.30 -5.73 -7.16
C CYS A 216 -12.59 -6.39 -7.69
N ASN A 217 -13.72 -6.06 -7.06
CA ASN A 217 -15.02 -6.69 -7.32
C ASN A 217 -15.95 -5.82 -8.18
N GLY A 218 -15.37 -4.99 -9.05
CA GLY A 218 -16.10 -3.95 -9.75
C GLY A 218 -16.35 -2.72 -8.87
N ILE A 219 -17.30 -1.89 -9.29
CA ILE A 219 -17.66 -0.67 -8.56
C ILE A 219 -18.76 -1.00 -7.56
N VAL A 220 -18.42 -0.87 -6.29
CA VAL A 220 -19.33 -1.16 -5.18
C VAL A 220 -20.40 -0.07 -5.15
N ASN A 221 -21.65 -0.46 -4.89
CA ASN A 221 -22.72 0.50 -4.62
C ASN A 221 -22.53 1.11 -3.22
N ASP A 222 -21.52 1.96 -3.09
CA ASP A 222 -21.16 2.67 -1.87
C ASP A 222 -21.27 4.20 -2.04
N TYR A 223 -20.77 4.97 -1.07
CA TYR A 223 -20.91 6.42 -1.11
C TYR A 223 -20.08 7.08 -2.23
N ILE A 224 -19.07 6.40 -2.80
CA ILE A 224 -18.33 6.91 -3.96
C ILE A 224 -19.27 7.01 -5.17
N SER A 225 -20.21 6.07 -5.33
CA SER A 225 -21.24 6.15 -6.39
C SER A 225 -22.16 7.37 -6.23
N VAL A 226 -22.52 7.71 -4.97
CA VAL A 226 -23.34 8.89 -4.63
C VAL A 226 -22.58 10.17 -4.98
N LEU A 227 -21.29 10.23 -4.62
CA LEU A 227 -20.41 11.33 -4.99
C LEU A 227 -20.28 11.44 -6.51
N ALA A 228 -20.06 10.33 -7.22
CA ALA A 228 -19.92 10.32 -8.67
C ALA A 228 -21.15 10.92 -9.36
N LYS A 229 -22.36 10.55 -8.90
CA LYS A 229 -23.61 11.14 -9.36
C LYS A 229 -23.69 12.64 -9.14
N LYS A 230 -23.32 13.11 -7.94
CA LYS A 230 -23.33 14.54 -7.58
C LYS A 230 -22.40 15.34 -8.49
N PHE A 231 -21.15 14.88 -8.62
CA PHE A 231 -20.08 15.59 -9.32
C PHE A 231 -20.09 15.37 -10.84
N GLY A 232 -20.94 14.46 -11.33
CA GLY A 232 -20.97 14.08 -12.74
C GLY A 232 -19.69 13.35 -13.16
N ALA A 233 -19.16 12.49 -12.29
CA ALA A 233 -17.87 11.85 -12.43
C ALA A 233 -17.95 10.50 -13.16
N ALA A 234 -16.88 10.16 -13.88
CA ALA A 234 -16.56 8.77 -14.21
C ALA A 234 -15.90 8.14 -12.99
N VAL A 235 -16.17 6.86 -12.71
CA VAL A 235 -15.46 6.09 -11.68
C VAL A 235 -14.60 5.04 -12.36
N VAL A 236 -13.32 4.99 -11.99
CA VAL A 236 -12.39 3.95 -12.40
C VAL A 236 -11.77 3.32 -11.16
N SER A 237 -11.86 2.00 -11.05
CA SER A 237 -11.33 1.26 -9.91
C SER A 237 -10.14 0.41 -10.37
N LEU A 238 -8.94 0.74 -9.92
CA LEU A 238 -7.71 0.04 -10.30
C LEU A 238 -7.39 -1.06 -9.29
N GLU A 239 -7.25 -2.29 -9.77
CA GLU A 239 -6.83 -3.42 -8.94
C GLU A 239 -5.34 -3.31 -8.60
N HIS A 240 -5.03 -3.51 -7.32
CA HIS A 240 -3.66 -3.45 -6.84
C HIS A 240 -2.82 -4.60 -7.44
N ARG A 241 -1.56 -4.32 -7.78
CA ARG A 241 -0.61 -5.37 -8.21
C ARG A 241 -0.58 -6.54 -7.22
N TYR A 242 -0.41 -7.74 -7.73
CA TYR A 242 -0.50 -9.05 -7.06
C TYR A 242 -1.90 -9.47 -6.61
N TYR A 243 -2.88 -8.58 -6.51
CA TYR A 243 -4.21 -8.97 -6.04
C TYR A 243 -5.13 -9.33 -7.20
N GLY A 244 -6.06 -10.25 -6.94
CA GLY A 244 -7.05 -10.70 -7.92
C GLY A 244 -6.44 -11.25 -9.21
N ARG A 245 -6.71 -10.57 -10.33
CA ARG A 245 -6.19 -10.95 -11.67
C ARG A 245 -4.96 -10.14 -12.07
N SER A 246 -4.55 -9.19 -11.26
CA SER A 246 -3.42 -8.28 -11.53
C SER A 246 -2.10 -8.88 -11.05
N MET A 247 -1.77 -10.08 -11.54
CA MET A 247 -0.68 -10.87 -11.02
C MET A 247 0.55 -10.84 -11.95
N PRO A 248 1.71 -10.31 -11.49
CA PRO A 248 2.91 -10.28 -12.32
C PRO A 248 3.56 -11.64 -12.56
N PHE A 249 3.37 -12.59 -11.63
CA PHE A 249 4.02 -13.90 -11.67
C PHE A 249 3.02 -15.04 -11.47
N LYS A 250 3.34 -16.24 -11.96
CA LYS A 250 2.48 -17.42 -11.80
C LYS A 250 2.53 -18.05 -10.40
N SER A 251 3.34 -17.50 -9.50
CA SER A 251 3.50 -17.94 -8.11
C SER A 251 3.94 -16.79 -7.21
N THR A 252 3.67 -16.91 -5.92
CA THR A 252 3.97 -15.92 -4.87
C THR A 252 5.15 -16.35 -4.00
N THR A 253 6.20 -16.90 -4.63
CA THR A 253 7.48 -17.14 -3.95
C THR A 253 8.02 -15.82 -3.39
N THR A 254 8.75 -15.86 -2.26
CA THR A 254 9.29 -14.63 -1.64
C THR A 254 10.11 -13.80 -2.64
N GLU A 255 10.86 -14.45 -3.54
CA GLU A 255 11.58 -13.76 -4.60
C GLU A 255 10.64 -12.99 -5.54
N ASN A 256 9.54 -13.59 -5.99
CA ASN A 256 8.58 -12.93 -6.85
C ASN A 256 7.90 -11.77 -6.12
N LEU A 257 7.66 -11.89 -4.81
CA LEU A 257 7.02 -10.84 -4.01
C LEU A 257 7.88 -9.58 -3.83
N ARG A 258 9.16 -9.56 -4.24
CA ARG A 258 10.02 -8.36 -4.15
C ARG A 258 9.47 -7.11 -4.85
N PHE A 259 8.52 -7.27 -5.78
CA PHE A 259 7.85 -6.15 -6.45
C PHE A 259 6.48 -5.79 -5.87
N LEU A 260 6.03 -6.49 -4.82
CA LEU A 260 4.86 -6.13 -4.03
C LEU A 260 5.28 -5.12 -2.97
N SER A 261 5.16 -3.84 -3.30
CA SER A 261 5.37 -2.75 -2.33
C SER A 261 4.44 -1.58 -2.62
N SER A 262 4.19 -0.78 -1.59
CA SER A 262 3.43 0.47 -1.67
C SER A 262 3.99 1.42 -2.73
N LYS A 263 5.32 1.60 -2.79
CA LYS A 263 5.98 2.49 -3.76
C LYS A 263 5.66 2.11 -5.20
N GLN A 264 5.78 0.82 -5.48
CA GLN A 264 5.52 0.21 -6.76
C GLN A 264 4.03 0.35 -7.15
N ALA A 265 3.11 0.13 -6.22
CA ALA A 265 1.68 0.36 -6.45
C ALA A 265 1.35 1.84 -6.76
N LEU A 266 2.05 2.80 -6.13
CA LEU A 266 1.88 4.22 -6.45
C LEU A 266 2.35 4.57 -7.87
N PHE A 267 3.40 3.92 -8.37
CA PHE A 267 3.82 4.08 -9.77
C PHE A 267 2.80 3.49 -10.75
N ASP A 268 2.19 2.35 -10.42
CA ASP A 268 1.09 1.80 -11.23
C ASP A 268 -0.06 2.78 -11.35
N LEU A 269 -0.46 3.42 -10.25
CA LEU A 269 -1.52 4.45 -10.25
C LEU A 269 -1.15 5.64 -11.16
N ALA A 270 0.11 6.09 -11.13
CA ALA A 270 0.58 7.19 -11.97
C ALA A 270 0.53 6.82 -13.46
N VAL A 271 1.05 5.64 -13.80
CA VAL A 271 1.06 5.13 -15.19
C VAL A 271 -0.36 4.88 -15.68
N PHE A 272 -1.21 4.24 -14.87
CA PHE A 272 -2.61 3.99 -15.19
C PHE A 272 -3.38 5.29 -15.46
N ARG A 273 -3.22 6.31 -14.60
CA ARG A 273 -3.85 7.63 -14.79
C ARG A 273 -3.46 8.21 -16.15
N GLN A 274 -2.18 8.17 -16.51
CA GLN A 274 -1.70 8.69 -17.79
C GLN A 274 -2.28 7.90 -18.97
N TYR A 275 -2.24 6.56 -18.89
CA TYR A 275 -2.83 5.66 -19.88
C TYR A 275 -4.32 5.96 -20.09
N TYR A 276 -5.10 6.02 -19.02
CA TYR A 276 -6.54 6.24 -19.09
C TYR A 276 -6.86 7.63 -19.66
N GLN A 277 -6.13 8.67 -19.22
CA GLN A 277 -6.29 10.03 -19.75
C GLN A 277 -5.97 10.11 -21.25
N ALA A 278 -4.95 9.38 -21.72
CA ALA A 278 -4.59 9.30 -23.13
C ALA A 278 -5.66 8.55 -23.95
N SER A 279 -6.20 7.46 -23.43
CA SER A 279 -7.32 6.72 -24.05
C SER A 279 -8.55 7.60 -24.23
N CYS A 280 -8.89 8.43 -23.24
CA CYS A 280 -9.97 9.40 -23.37
C CYS A 280 -9.69 10.50 -24.44
N ARG A 281 -8.42 10.77 -24.77
CA ARG A 281 -8.02 11.76 -25.80
C ARG A 281 -8.01 11.15 -27.21
N ALA A 282 -7.49 9.94 -27.38
CA ALA A 282 -7.37 9.27 -28.67
C ALA A 282 -8.72 9.00 -29.35
N MET A 283 -9.78 8.81 -28.55
CA MET A 283 -11.17 8.69 -29.03
C MET A 283 -11.75 9.99 -29.63
N SER A 284 -11.09 11.14 -29.46
CA SER A 284 -11.52 12.44 -30.01
C SER A 284 -10.83 12.79 -31.35
N SER A 285 -9.63 12.26 -31.61
CA SER A 285 -8.82 12.63 -32.79
C SER A 285 -9.22 11.96 -34.10
N THR A 286 -10.05 10.91 -34.07
CA THR A 286 -10.49 10.19 -35.27
C THR A 286 -11.54 10.94 -36.12
N PHE A 287 -11.93 12.17 -35.76
CA PHE A 287 -12.91 12.97 -36.51
C PHE A 287 -12.38 14.25 -37.17
N SER A 288 -11.08 14.58 -37.08
CA SER A 288 -10.56 15.83 -37.68
C SER A 288 -9.96 15.68 -39.08
N SER A 289 -9.99 14.50 -39.69
CA SER A 289 -9.49 14.32 -41.06
C SER A 289 -10.31 13.23 -41.73
N HIS A 290 -11.30 13.59 -42.53
CA HIS A 290 -11.71 12.89 -43.77
C HIS A 290 -12.80 13.74 -44.46
N GLN A 291 -12.35 14.76 -45.19
CA GLN A 291 -13.05 15.17 -46.41
C GLN A 291 -12.57 14.23 -47.53
N ILE A 292 -13.55 13.55 -48.15
CA ILE A 292 -13.61 13.22 -49.58
C ILE A 292 -12.44 12.41 -50.17
N LEU A 293 -12.58 11.08 -50.23
CA LEU A 293 -12.58 10.35 -51.51
C LEU A 293 -13.13 8.92 -51.31
N VAL A 294 -14.17 8.58 -52.06
CA VAL A 294 -14.77 7.24 -52.13
C VAL A 294 -14.15 6.50 -53.33
N ILE A 295 -14.09 5.17 -53.18
CA ILE A 295 -14.04 4.11 -54.19
C ILE A 295 -12.65 3.54 -54.53
N GLY A 296 -12.50 2.25 -54.18
CA GLY A 296 -11.84 1.27 -55.04
C GLY A 296 -10.88 0.34 -54.32
N TYR A 297 -11.36 -0.75 -53.73
CA TYR A 297 -11.24 -2.08 -54.35
C TYR A 297 -11.96 -3.12 -53.50
N MET A 298 -12.89 -3.81 -54.14
CA MET A 298 -13.83 -4.76 -53.59
C MET A 298 -13.32 -6.19 -53.79
N ASN A 299 -13.54 -7.02 -52.76
CA ASN A 299 -13.96 -8.43 -52.79
C ASN A 299 -13.15 -9.51 -53.54
N LEU A 300 -12.94 -10.63 -52.86
CA LEU A 300 -13.52 -11.93 -53.27
C LEU A 300 -13.58 -12.92 -52.07
N VAL A 301 -14.82 -13.38 -51.78
CA VAL A 301 -15.23 -14.74 -51.34
C VAL A 301 -15.33 -15.08 -49.84
N LEU A 302 -16.59 -14.92 -49.39
CA LEU A 302 -17.48 -15.85 -48.68
C LEU A 302 -17.24 -16.26 -47.20
N SER A 303 -18.19 -15.74 -46.42
CA SER A 303 -18.80 -16.22 -45.19
C SER A 303 -19.53 -17.58 -45.31
N CYS A 304 -19.90 -18.09 -44.11
CA CYS A 304 -20.83 -19.17 -43.74
C CYS A 304 -20.13 -20.53 -43.47
N LEU A 305 -20.12 -21.09 -42.25
CA LEU A 305 -21.19 -21.19 -41.25
C LEU A 305 -20.61 -21.36 -39.81
N TYR A 306 -20.90 -20.43 -38.90
CA TYR A 306 -21.78 -20.69 -37.73
C TYR A 306 -22.01 -19.38 -36.97
N GLU A 307 -23.27 -18.98 -36.92
CA GLU A 307 -23.81 -17.89 -36.09
C GLU A 307 -23.98 -18.37 -34.65
N ASP A 308 -23.83 -17.48 -33.66
CA ASP A 308 -24.94 -16.91 -32.90
C ASP A 308 -24.54 -16.41 -31.49
N VAL A 309 -25.03 -15.19 -31.19
CA VAL A 309 -25.10 -14.49 -29.90
C VAL A 309 -23.80 -13.85 -29.34
N TRP A 310 -23.39 -12.74 -29.92
CA TRP A 310 -22.84 -11.61 -29.15
C TRP A 310 -23.68 -10.37 -29.42
N ASN A 311 -24.69 -10.18 -28.57
CA ASN A 311 -25.62 -9.03 -28.56
C ASN A 311 -24.88 -7.70 -28.32
N ASP A 312 -24.83 -6.86 -29.35
CA ASP A 312 -25.45 -5.53 -29.45
C ASP A 312 -25.15 -4.43 -28.39
N SER A 313 -24.35 -4.71 -27.36
CA SER A 313 -24.12 -3.80 -26.22
C SER A 313 -22.83 -2.99 -26.36
N THR A 314 -21.82 -3.56 -27.02
CA THR A 314 -20.47 -2.97 -27.15
C THR A 314 -20.39 -1.98 -28.32
N ILE A 315 -21.16 -2.20 -29.39
CA ILE A 315 -21.15 -1.38 -30.61
C ILE A 315 -21.90 -0.06 -30.38
N HIS A 316 -23.02 -0.08 -29.66
CA HIS A 316 -23.75 1.14 -29.31
C HIS A 316 -23.02 2.05 -28.32
N MET A 317 -22.13 1.53 -27.48
CA MET A 317 -21.33 2.33 -26.54
C MET A 317 -20.21 3.09 -27.27
N GLN A 318 -19.55 2.45 -28.24
CA GLN A 318 -18.45 3.02 -29.02
C GLN A 318 -18.95 4.14 -29.96
N GLU A 319 -20.09 3.94 -30.63
CA GLU A 319 -20.66 4.93 -31.56
C GLU A 319 -21.30 6.13 -30.85
N SER A 320 -21.95 5.93 -29.68
CA SER A 320 -22.54 7.00 -28.86
C SER A 320 -21.49 7.93 -28.26
N LEU A 321 -20.30 7.40 -27.91
CA LEU A 321 -19.16 8.17 -27.41
C LEU A 321 -18.44 8.92 -28.55
N ASN A 322 -18.29 8.30 -29.72
CA ASN A 322 -17.65 8.91 -30.90
C ASN A 322 -18.44 10.09 -31.49
N LEU A 323 -19.78 10.07 -31.42
CA LEU A 323 -20.64 11.16 -31.91
C LEU A 323 -20.69 12.42 -31.01
N LYS A 324 -20.21 12.34 -29.75
CA LYS A 324 -20.42 13.40 -28.73
C LYS A 324 -19.17 14.21 -28.36
N LEU A 325 -17.97 13.81 -28.77
CA LEU A 325 -16.70 14.28 -28.19
C LEU A 325 -15.93 15.31 -29.05
N ASN A 326 -16.60 16.38 -29.48
CA ASN A 326 -15.92 17.57 -30.02
C ASN A 326 -15.14 18.28 -28.89
N ARG A 327 -13.93 17.80 -28.54
CA ARG A 327 -13.17 18.24 -27.34
C ARG A 327 -12.27 19.45 -27.59
N THR A 328 -12.18 20.31 -26.58
CA THR A 328 -11.08 21.28 -26.37
C THR A 328 -9.97 20.64 -25.54
N SER A 329 -8.76 21.20 -25.56
CA SER A 329 -7.50 20.61 -25.09
C SER A 329 -7.31 20.44 -23.56
N VAL A 330 -8.38 20.33 -22.77
CA VAL A 330 -8.33 20.36 -21.29
C VAL A 330 -8.34 18.93 -20.70
N GLU A 331 -7.43 18.63 -19.76
CA GLU A 331 -7.43 17.36 -19.01
C GLU A 331 -8.60 17.29 -18.01
N ASN A 332 -9.15 16.09 -17.81
CA ASN A 332 -10.17 15.88 -16.81
C ASN A 332 -9.55 16.04 -15.41
N PRO A 333 -10.25 16.68 -14.44
CA PRO A 333 -9.77 16.72 -13.06
C PRO A 333 -9.90 15.34 -12.40
N TRP A 334 -8.89 14.91 -11.66
CA TRP A 334 -8.85 13.60 -11.00
C TRP A 334 -9.02 13.73 -9.48
N PHE A 335 -9.82 12.87 -8.87
CA PHE A 335 -9.94 12.76 -7.41
C PHE A 335 -9.76 11.30 -6.98
N VAL A 336 -8.99 11.05 -5.93
CA VAL A 336 -8.57 9.68 -5.57
C VAL A 336 -9.23 9.23 -4.27
N PHE A 337 -9.63 7.96 -4.22
CA PHE A 337 -10.40 7.37 -3.12
C PHE A 337 -9.75 6.06 -2.67
N GLY A 338 -9.84 5.80 -1.37
CA GLY A 338 -9.52 4.50 -0.80
C GLY A 338 -9.91 4.41 0.67
N GLY A 339 -10.19 3.19 1.12
CA GLY A 339 -10.40 2.81 2.52
C GLY A 339 -9.25 1.95 3.04
N SER A 340 -8.97 1.92 4.35
CA SER A 340 -7.91 1.06 4.92
C SER A 340 -6.52 1.38 4.33
N TYR A 341 -5.73 0.37 3.96
CA TYR A 341 -4.48 0.49 3.22
C TYR A 341 -4.68 1.17 1.85
N ALA A 342 -5.80 0.96 1.16
CA ALA A 342 -6.12 1.75 -0.04
C ALA A 342 -6.30 3.24 0.28
N GLY A 343 -6.82 3.57 1.47
CA GLY A 343 -6.88 4.94 1.98
C GLY A 343 -5.49 5.53 2.20
N ALA A 344 -4.55 4.72 2.71
CA ALA A 344 -3.15 5.11 2.81
C ALA A 344 -2.53 5.37 1.43
N LEU A 345 -2.75 4.48 0.46
CA LEU A 345 -2.32 4.67 -0.93
C LEU A 345 -2.95 5.92 -1.56
N SER A 346 -4.22 6.22 -1.29
CA SER A 346 -4.91 7.43 -1.75
C SER A 346 -4.24 8.70 -1.21
N ALA A 347 -3.90 8.73 0.08
CA ALA A 347 -3.15 9.83 0.68
C ALA A 347 -1.72 9.94 0.12
N TRP A 348 -1.00 8.82 0.02
CA TRP A 348 0.38 8.79 -0.48
C TRP A 348 0.48 9.11 -1.97
N PHE A 349 -0.50 8.73 -2.77
CA PHE A 349 -0.56 9.09 -4.19
C PHE A 349 -0.76 10.60 -4.35
N ARG A 350 -1.65 11.21 -3.55
CA ARG A 350 -1.81 12.66 -3.53
C ARG A 350 -0.54 13.37 -3.04
N LEU A 351 0.16 12.82 -2.07
CA LEU A 351 1.45 13.33 -1.57
C LEU A 351 2.55 13.30 -2.65
N LYS A 352 2.72 12.16 -3.34
CA LYS A 352 3.85 11.93 -4.25
C LYS A 352 3.59 12.42 -5.67
N PHE A 353 2.33 12.41 -6.11
CA PHE A 353 1.92 12.83 -7.45
C PHE A 353 0.82 13.92 -7.40
N PRO A 354 1.06 15.05 -6.70
CA PRO A 354 0.06 16.11 -6.57
C PRO A 354 -0.27 16.81 -7.91
N HIS A 355 0.58 16.63 -8.92
CA HIS A 355 0.37 17.15 -10.28
C HIS A 355 -0.56 16.27 -11.13
N LEU A 356 -0.88 15.04 -10.68
CA LEU A 356 -1.77 14.12 -11.41
C LEU A 356 -3.21 14.11 -10.86
N THR A 357 -3.44 14.76 -9.72
CA THR A 357 -4.70 14.72 -8.97
C THR A 357 -5.07 16.12 -8.47
N CYS A 358 -6.35 16.34 -8.21
CA CYS A 358 -6.87 17.58 -7.63
C CYS A 358 -7.01 17.48 -6.10
N GLY A 359 -7.22 16.26 -5.59
CA GLY A 359 -7.33 15.95 -4.17
C GLY A 359 -7.57 14.47 -3.94
N SER A 360 -7.66 14.06 -2.68
CA SER A 360 -8.00 12.70 -2.31
C SER A 360 -8.86 12.58 -1.05
N LEU A 361 -9.63 11.50 -0.97
CA LEU A 361 -10.33 11.02 0.21
C LEU A 361 -9.59 9.77 0.71
N ALA A 362 -9.08 9.86 1.92
CA ALA A 362 -8.33 8.84 2.63
C ALA A 362 -9.16 8.35 3.83
N SER A 363 -10.10 7.45 3.55
CA SER A 363 -11.02 6.92 4.56
C SER A 363 -10.34 5.85 5.41
N SER A 364 -10.38 6.02 6.73
CA SER A 364 -9.75 5.14 7.72
C SER A 364 -8.31 4.75 7.34
N ALA A 365 -7.58 5.73 6.82
CA ALA A 365 -6.34 5.52 6.10
C ALA A 365 -5.19 5.26 7.05
N VAL A 366 -4.66 4.04 7.02
CA VAL A 366 -3.53 3.60 7.85
C VAL A 366 -2.20 4.15 7.30
N VAL A 367 -1.95 5.45 7.49
CA VAL A 367 -0.77 6.15 6.93
C VAL A 367 0.48 6.05 7.79
N LEU A 368 0.33 5.73 9.08
CA LEU A 368 1.43 5.53 10.02
C LEU A 368 1.72 4.04 10.13
N ALA A 369 2.87 3.57 9.62
CA ALA A 369 3.37 2.22 9.86
C ALA A 369 3.75 2.04 11.33
N ILE A 370 3.34 0.94 11.97
CA ILE A 370 3.49 0.76 13.43
C ILE A 370 4.01 -0.65 13.72
N HIS A 371 5.18 -0.73 14.36
CA HIS A 371 5.76 -2.02 14.73
C HIS A 371 4.99 -2.70 15.87
N ASN A 372 4.68 -1.98 16.96
CA ASN A 372 3.95 -2.53 18.10
C ASN A 372 2.64 -1.76 18.24
N PHE A 373 1.58 -2.26 17.63
CA PHE A 373 0.31 -1.54 17.56
C PHE A 373 -0.62 -1.92 18.71
N THR A 374 -0.31 -1.41 19.90
CA THR A 374 -1.09 -1.66 21.13
C THR A 374 -2.41 -0.88 21.18
N GLU A 375 -2.43 0.30 20.58
CA GLU A 375 -3.56 1.23 20.54
C GLU A 375 -4.74 0.62 19.77
N PHE A 376 -4.46 -0.32 18.86
CA PHE A 376 -5.46 -1.11 18.19
C PHE A 376 -6.32 -1.90 19.18
N ASP A 377 -5.69 -2.61 20.12
CA ASP A 377 -6.38 -3.38 21.16
C ASP A 377 -7.09 -2.49 22.19
N GLN A 378 -6.42 -1.40 22.57
CA GLN A 378 -6.98 -0.41 23.49
C GLN A 378 -8.27 0.20 22.94
N GLN A 379 -8.31 0.53 21.65
CA GLN A 379 -9.50 1.07 21.00
C GLN A 379 -10.66 0.07 21.01
N ILE A 380 -10.40 -1.23 20.92
CA ILE A 380 -11.46 -2.24 21.08
C ILE A 380 -11.99 -2.22 22.50
N GLY A 381 -11.11 -2.18 23.50
CA GLY A 381 -11.51 -2.07 24.91
C GLY A 381 -12.34 -0.82 25.20
N GLU A 382 -11.98 0.33 24.62
CA GLU A 382 -12.77 1.56 24.69
C GLU A 382 -14.14 1.39 24.04
N SER A 383 -14.17 0.80 22.83
CA SER A 383 -15.39 0.62 22.04
C SER A 383 -16.36 -0.38 22.67
N ALA A 384 -15.85 -1.38 23.39
CA ALA A 384 -16.63 -2.39 24.11
C ALA A 384 -17.33 -1.82 25.35
N GLY A 385 -16.76 -0.79 25.97
CA GLY A 385 -17.19 -0.33 27.29
C GLY A 385 -16.81 -1.30 28.41
N ALA A 386 -16.93 -0.83 29.66
CA ALA A 386 -16.32 -1.50 30.81
C ALA A 386 -16.78 -2.96 31.03
N GLU A 387 -18.09 -3.23 30.91
CA GLU A 387 -18.65 -4.56 31.20
C GLU A 387 -18.26 -5.61 30.14
N CYS A 388 -18.42 -5.27 28.85
CA CYS A 388 -18.02 -6.17 27.78
C CYS A 388 -16.50 -6.37 27.75
N LYS A 389 -15.72 -5.30 27.94
CA LYS A 389 -14.26 -5.38 28.04
C LYS A 389 -13.81 -6.34 29.13
N ALA A 390 -14.33 -6.20 30.35
CA ALA A 390 -13.98 -7.09 31.46
C ALA A 390 -14.36 -8.55 31.15
N THR A 391 -15.47 -8.77 30.46
CA THR A 391 -15.91 -10.10 30.05
C THR A 391 -15.03 -10.70 28.95
N LEU A 392 -14.58 -9.89 27.98
CA LEU A 392 -13.60 -10.31 26.97
C LEU A 392 -12.26 -10.68 27.61
N GLN A 393 -11.77 -9.87 28.55
CA GLN A 393 -10.54 -10.15 29.30
C GLN A 393 -10.62 -11.48 30.06
N GLU A 394 -11.72 -11.71 30.78
CA GLU A 394 -11.97 -12.97 31.49
C GLU A 394 -12.07 -14.16 30.52
N THR A 395 -12.75 -13.98 29.39
CA THR A 395 -12.86 -15.02 28.35
C THR A 395 -11.48 -15.40 27.81
N THR A 396 -10.64 -14.43 27.49
CA THR A 396 -9.25 -14.65 27.04
C THR A 396 -8.44 -15.40 28.10
N GLN A 397 -8.54 -15.00 29.38
CA GLN A 397 -7.86 -15.68 30.48
C GLN A 397 -8.29 -17.15 30.58
N LEU A 398 -9.60 -17.42 30.57
CA LEU A 398 -10.14 -18.79 30.64
C LEU A 398 -9.71 -19.65 29.45
N VAL A 399 -9.64 -19.07 28.25
CA VAL A 399 -9.09 -19.76 27.07
C VAL A 399 -7.63 -20.13 27.31
N GLU A 400 -6.79 -19.23 27.81
CA GLU A 400 -5.38 -19.52 28.06
C GLU A 400 -5.17 -20.63 29.11
N GLU A 401 -5.96 -20.60 30.20
CA GLU A 401 -5.92 -21.62 31.25
C GLU A 401 -6.32 -23.01 30.72
N ARG A 402 -7.40 -23.08 29.93
CA ARG A 402 -7.83 -24.34 29.29
C ARG A 402 -6.84 -24.81 28.23
N LEU A 403 -6.26 -23.88 27.47
CA LEU A 403 -5.25 -24.18 26.46
C LEU A 403 -3.99 -24.77 27.11
N ALA A 404 -3.57 -24.26 28.27
CA ALA A 404 -2.46 -24.83 29.04
C ALA A 404 -2.74 -26.27 29.51
N SER A 405 -4.01 -26.60 29.76
CA SER A 405 -4.44 -27.90 30.27
C SER A 405 -4.66 -28.94 29.16
N ASN A 406 -5.41 -28.58 28.11
CA ASN A 406 -5.73 -29.48 27.00
C ASN A 406 -5.90 -28.70 25.68
N LYS A 407 -4.76 -28.44 25.02
CA LYS A 407 -4.68 -27.68 23.77
C LYS A 407 -5.63 -28.20 22.69
N GLN A 408 -5.64 -29.52 22.48
CA GLN A 408 -6.41 -30.13 21.40
C GLN A 408 -7.91 -29.95 21.62
N ALA A 409 -8.40 -30.16 22.84
CA ALA A 409 -9.82 -29.99 23.14
C ALA A 409 -10.28 -28.54 22.93
N VAL A 410 -9.49 -27.56 23.39
CA VAL A 410 -9.82 -26.14 23.22
C VAL A 410 -9.82 -25.76 21.75
N LYS A 411 -8.77 -26.09 20.98
CA LYS A 411 -8.73 -25.75 19.55
C LYS A 411 -9.86 -26.41 18.75
N THR A 412 -10.21 -27.66 19.07
CA THR A 412 -11.37 -28.34 18.45
C THR A 412 -12.70 -27.64 18.79
N LEU A 413 -12.86 -27.10 20.00
CA LEU A 413 -14.10 -26.40 20.39
C LEU A 413 -14.44 -25.21 19.46
N PHE A 414 -13.39 -24.54 18.96
CA PHE A 414 -13.46 -23.39 18.04
C PHE A 414 -13.35 -23.78 16.54
N ASP A 415 -13.40 -25.07 16.20
CA ASP A 415 -13.13 -25.59 14.84
C ASP A 415 -11.76 -25.18 14.28
N ALA A 416 -10.78 -24.96 15.16
CA ALA A 416 -9.44 -24.45 14.85
C ALA A 416 -8.33 -25.45 15.17
N ALA A 417 -8.64 -26.75 15.18
CA ALA A 417 -7.70 -27.83 15.48
C ALA A 417 -6.48 -27.88 14.55
N GLU A 418 -6.56 -27.30 13.35
CA GLU A 418 -5.45 -27.22 12.39
C GLU A 418 -4.38 -26.17 12.75
N LEU A 419 -4.67 -25.26 13.70
CA LEU A 419 -3.70 -24.26 14.16
C LEU A 419 -2.74 -24.89 15.17
N GLU A 420 -1.66 -25.49 14.69
CA GLU A 420 -0.67 -26.18 15.54
C GLU A 420 0.05 -25.21 16.50
N ILE A 421 0.35 -23.99 16.03
CA ILE A 421 1.01 -22.94 16.81
C ILE A 421 -0.02 -22.25 17.71
N ASP A 422 0.26 -22.18 19.01
CA ASP A 422 -0.68 -21.56 19.97
C ASP A 422 -0.88 -20.06 19.71
N GLY A 423 0.16 -19.36 19.22
CA GLY A 423 0.08 -17.96 18.80
C GLY A 423 -0.92 -17.74 17.67
N ASP A 424 -0.90 -18.59 16.63
CA ASP A 424 -1.86 -18.53 15.51
C ASP A 424 -3.30 -18.65 16.02
N PHE A 425 -3.54 -19.58 16.95
CA PHE A 425 -4.85 -19.79 17.55
C PHE A 425 -5.29 -18.57 18.39
N LEU A 426 -4.40 -18.02 19.21
CA LEU A 426 -4.73 -16.86 20.04
C LEU A 426 -4.93 -15.59 19.21
N TYR A 427 -4.19 -15.43 18.11
CA TYR A 427 -4.38 -14.33 17.17
C TYR A 427 -5.70 -14.48 16.39
N PHE A 428 -6.05 -15.68 15.94
CA PHE A 428 -7.36 -16.00 15.35
C PHE A 428 -8.52 -15.62 16.27
N LEU A 429 -8.44 -15.96 17.55
CA LEU A 429 -9.47 -15.58 18.52
C LEU A 429 -9.54 -14.06 18.69
N ALA A 430 -8.41 -13.38 18.88
CA ALA A 430 -8.39 -11.93 19.00
C ALA A 430 -9.08 -11.26 17.79
N ASP A 431 -8.73 -11.67 16.57
CA ASP A 431 -9.33 -11.13 15.35
C ASP A 431 -10.83 -11.46 15.22
N ALA A 432 -11.27 -12.62 15.72
CA ALA A 432 -12.69 -12.97 15.73
C ALA A 432 -13.54 -11.99 16.57
N ALA A 433 -13.02 -11.50 17.70
CA ALA A 433 -13.69 -10.44 18.46
C ALA A 433 -13.58 -9.08 17.74
N VAL A 434 -12.37 -8.70 17.31
CA VAL A 434 -12.05 -7.41 16.68
C VAL A 434 -12.94 -7.12 15.47
N ILE A 435 -13.19 -8.12 14.63
CA ILE A 435 -13.96 -7.94 13.39
C ILE A 435 -15.39 -7.46 13.63
N ALA A 436 -15.99 -7.82 14.77
CA ALA A 436 -17.28 -7.27 15.18
C ALA A 436 -17.21 -5.74 15.36
N PHE A 437 -16.17 -5.25 16.01
CA PHE A 437 -15.97 -3.82 16.24
C PHE A 437 -15.62 -3.09 14.95
N GLN A 438 -14.64 -3.63 14.21
CA GLN A 438 -14.15 -3.03 12.97
C GLN A 438 -15.28 -2.80 11.95
N TYR A 439 -16.27 -3.70 11.87
CA TYR A 439 -17.37 -3.58 10.90
C TYR A 439 -18.73 -3.25 11.51
N GLY A 440 -18.76 -2.67 12.71
CA GLY A 440 -19.94 -2.01 13.27
C GLY A 440 -21.00 -2.95 13.83
N ASN A 441 -20.59 -4.08 14.42
CA ASN A 441 -21.46 -5.03 15.11
C ASN A 441 -20.91 -5.53 16.48
N PRO A 442 -20.29 -4.69 17.32
CA PRO A 442 -19.77 -5.10 18.63
C PRO A 442 -20.84 -5.71 19.54
N ASP A 443 -22.10 -5.31 19.41
CA ASP A 443 -23.21 -5.84 20.21
C ASP A 443 -23.40 -7.35 20.05
N ILE A 444 -22.99 -7.94 18.92
CA ILE A 444 -23.12 -9.38 18.68
C ILE A 444 -22.20 -10.16 19.62
N VAL A 445 -20.92 -9.76 19.73
CA VAL A 445 -19.98 -10.41 20.65
C VAL A 445 -20.25 -10.00 22.09
N CYS A 446 -20.46 -8.71 22.34
CA CYS A 446 -20.64 -8.18 23.70
C CYS A 446 -21.90 -8.73 24.36
N SER A 447 -23.05 -8.68 23.69
CA SER A 447 -24.29 -9.19 24.29
C SER A 447 -24.25 -10.70 24.50
N THR A 448 -23.55 -11.45 23.64
CA THR A 448 -23.39 -12.91 23.80
C THR A 448 -22.60 -13.22 25.05
N LEU A 449 -21.43 -12.61 25.22
CA LEU A 449 -20.54 -12.92 26.34
C LEU A 449 -21.06 -12.37 27.67
N VAL A 450 -21.58 -11.14 27.68
CA VAL A 450 -22.13 -10.54 28.92
C VAL A 450 -23.36 -11.31 29.40
N LYS A 451 -24.25 -11.77 28.51
CA LYS A 451 -25.38 -12.62 28.90
C LYS A 451 -24.91 -13.97 29.45
N ALA A 452 -23.95 -14.61 28.80
CA ALA A 452 -23.38 -15.86 29.29
C ALA A 452 -22.79 -15.69 30.70
N LYS A 453 -22.02 -14.62 30.92
CA LYS A 453 -21.48 -14.26 32.25
C LYS A 453 -22.58 -14.11 33.30
N ASN A 454 -23.61 -13.32 32.99
CA ASN A 454 -24.69 -13.02 33.93
C ASN A 454 -25.56 -14.24 34.27
N ASN A 455 -25.65 -15.21 33.35
CA ASN A 455 -26.35 -16.47 33.57
C ASN A 455 -25.49 -17.53 34.30
N GLY A 456 -24.18 -17.30 34.44
CA GLY A 456 -23.24 -18.31 34.93
C GLY A 456 -22.93 -19.42 33.92
N ASP A 457 -23.12 -19.14 32.62
CA ASP A 457 -22.78 -20.04 31.53
C ASP A 457 -21.25 -20.09 31.30
N ASP A 458 -20.78 -21.11 30.60
CA ASP A 458 -19.37 -21.24 30.23
C ASP A 458 -18.98 -20.20 29.15
N LEU A 459 -18.16 -19.22 29.55
CA LEU A 459 -17.69 -18.15 28.65
C LEU A 459 -16.90 -18.66 27.45
N VAL A 460 -16.11 -19.72 27.61
CA VAL A 460 -15.29 -20.27 26.52
C VAL A 460 -16.19 -20.95 25.50
N GLU A 461 -17.22 -21.68 25.94
CA GLU A 461 -18.21 -22.28 25.05
C GLU A 461 -19.08 -21.23 24.36
N ALA A 462 -19.53 -20.20 25.10
CA ALA A 462 -20.28 -19.08 24.54
C ALA A 462 -19.48 -18.34 23.46
N TYR A 463 -18.18 -18.12 23.70
CA TYR A 463 -17.30 -17.49 22.73
C TYR A 463 -17.03 -18.38 21.53
N ALA A 464 -16.80 -19.68 21.73
CA ALA A 464 -16.65 -20.62 20.62
C ALA A 464 -17.89 -20.70 19.74
N LYS A 465 -19.08 -20.61 20.33
CA LYS A 465 -20.34 -20.51 19.58
C LYS A 465 -20.38 -19.24 18.74
N TYR A 466 -20.05 -18.08 19.33
CA TYR A 466 -19.96 -16.81 18.61
C TYR A 466 -18.98 -16.88 17.42
N VAL A 467 -17.78 -17.43 17.65
CA VAL A 467 -16.75 -17.59 16.61
C VAL A 467 -17.27 -18.43 15.44
N LYS A 468 -17.93 -19.55 15.72
CA LYS A 468 -18.44 -20.45 14.67
C LYS A 468 -19.61 -19.84 13.90
N GLU A 469 -20.60 -19.28 14.60
CA GLU A 469 -21.84 -18.80 13.98
C GLU A 469 -21.64 -17.45 13.27
N TYR A 470 -20.93 -16.52 13.90
CA TYR A 470 -20.77 -15.17 13.39
C TYR A 470 -19.47 -15.01 12.60
N TYR A 471 -18.32 -15.27 13.21
CA TYR A 471 -17.03 -14.98 12.58
C TYR A 471 -16.73 -15.90 11.39
N LEU A 472 -16.86 -17.22 11.56
CA LEU A 472 -16.68 -18.17 10.46
C LEU A 472 -17.93 -18.23 9.56
N GLY A 473 -19.11 -18.36 10.16
CA GLY A 473 -20.35 -18.60 9.42
C GLY A 473 -20.90 -17.38 8.67
N THR A 474 -20.93 -16.21 9.31
CA THR A 474 -21.55 -15.00 8.73
C THR A 474 -20.55 -14.11 7.99
N PHE A 475 -19.37 -13.90 8.57
CA PHE A 475 -18.34 -13.03 7.98
C PHE A 475 -17.53 -13.73 6.88
N GLY A 476 -17.50 -15.07 6.87
CA GLY A 476 -16.84 -15.86 5.84
C GLY A 476 -15.31 -15.96 5.99
N SER A 477 -14.78 -15.60 7.15
CA SER A 477 -13.37 -15.85 7.50
C SER A 477 -13.09 -17.34 7.60
N THR A 478 -11.82 -17.74 7.40
CA THR A 478 -11.41 -19.14 7.51
C THR A 478 -10.22 -19.27 8.43
N VAL A 479 -10.17 -20.34 9.22
CA VAL A 479 -9.03 -20.65 10.10
C VAL A 479 -7.71 -20.75 9.32
N GLN A 480 -7.77 -21.19 8.06
CA GLN A 480 -6.62 -21.35 7.16
C GLN A 480 -5.82 -20.05 6.97
N THR A 481 -6.43 -18.86 7.06
CA THR A 481 -5.74 -17.57 6.88
C THR A 481 -4.74 -17.27 7.99
N TYR A 482 -4.89 -17.92 9.14
CA TYR A 482 -4.00 -17.82 10.31
C TYR A 482 -2.93 -18.92 10.35
N ASN A 483 -3.11 -19.96 9.53
CA ASN A 483 -2.26 -21.13 9.59
C ASN A 483 -0.99 -20.89 8.78
N GLN A 484 0.16 -20.77 9.46
CA GLN A 484 1.44 -20.50 8.82
C GLN A 484 1.86 -21.56 7.79
N LYS A 485 1.35 -22.79 7.87
CA LYS A 485 1.58 -23.83 6.86
C LYS A 485 0.88 -23.50 5.54
N TYR A 486 -0.33 -22.93 5.59
CA TYR A 486 -1.05 -22.48 4.40
C TYR A 486 -0.49 -21.17 3.87
N LEU A 487 -0.06 -20.25 4.76
CA LEU A 487 0.60 -19.01 4.34
C LEU A 487 1.93 -19.27 3.60
N LYS A 488 2.55 -20.45 3.77
CA LYS A 488 3.73 -20.88 2.99
C LYS A 488 3.40 -21.36 1.58
N ASP A 489 2.14 -21.62 1.26
CA ASP A 489 1.76 -22.01 -0.09
C ASP A 489 2.00 -20.84 -1.06
N THR A 490 2.83 -21.08 -2.06
CA THR A 490 3.20 -20.09 -3.09
C THR A 490 2.37 -20.24 -4.37
N SER A 491 1.46 -21.23 -4.41
CA SER A 491 0.55 -21.43 -5.53
C SER A 491 -0.56 -20.38 -5.52
N LEU A 492 -1.07 -20.06 -6.71
CA LEU A 492 -2.19 -19.14 -6.85
C LEU A 492 -3.50 -19.87 -6.55
N ASN A 493 -4.14 -19.51 -5.44
CA ASN A 493 -5.42 -20.05 -4.99
C ASN A 493 -6.31 -18.94 -4.37
N LYS A 494 -7.49 -19.31 -3.89
CA LYS A 494 -8.46 -18.35 -3.31
C LYS A 494 -7.97 -17.61 -2.05
N HIS A 495 -6.96 -18.14 -1.37
CA HIS A 495 -6.34 -17.59 -0.15
C HIS A 495 -5.03 -16.85 -0.43
N THR A 496 -4.66 -16.66 -1.71
CA THR A 496 -3.42 -15.96 -2.07
C THR A 496 -3.35 -14.57 -1.42
N GLY A 497 -4.48 -13.88 -1.30
CA GLY A 497 -4.58 -12.55 -0.70
C GLY A 497 -3.96 -12.45 0.70
N ASP A 498 -4.16 -13.47 1.55
CA ASP A 498 -3.67 -13.48 2.93
C ASP A 498 -2.13 -13.51 2.96
N ARG A 499 -1.51 -14.36 2.13
CA ARG A 499 -0.05 -14.41 1.99
C ARG A 499 0.50 -13.09 1.46
N LEU A 500 -0.16 -12.47 0.49
CA LEU A 500 0.28 -11.19 -0.09
C LEU A 500 0.22 -10.07 0.94
N TRP A 501 -0.87 -9.98 1.70
CA TRP A 501 -1.00 -9.00 2.76
C TRP A 501 0.02 -9.20 3.87
N TRP A 502 0.22 -10.46 4.31
CA TRP A 502 1.27 -10.79 5.27
C TRP A 502 2.66 -10.41 4.77
N PHE A 503 2.94 -10.51 3.46
CA PHE A 503 4.23 -10.07 2.92
C PHE A 503 4.42 -8.55 3.09
N GLN A 504 3.40 -7.74 2.80
CA GLN A 504 3.47 -6.29 3.00
C GLN A 504 3.59 -5.92 4.49
N VAL A 505 2.85 -6.61 5.35
CA VAL A 505 2.99 -6.53 6.81
C VAL A 505 4.43 -6.82 7.24
N CYS A 506 5.02 -7.91 6.74
CA CYS A 506 6.36 -8.36 7.12
C CYS A 506 7.52 -7.58 6.48
N THR A 507 7.25 -6.63 5.57
CA THR A 507 8.30 -5.89 4.85
C THR A 507 8.18 -4.38 4.97
N GLU A 508 6.97 -3.81 5.00
CA GLU A 508 6.77 -2.36 4.96
C GLU A 508 6.11 -1.80 6.22
N VAL A 509 4.97 -2.38 6.64
CA VAL A 509 4.04 -1.66 7.54
C VAL A 509 3.98 -2.20 8.97
N ALA A 510 4.38 -3.46 9.18
CA ALA A 510 4.19 -4.25 10.40
C ALA A 510 2.73 -4.33 10.85
N TYR A 511 2.13 -3.25 11.33
CA TYR A 511 0.80 -3.24 11.92
C TYR A 511 0.58 -4.39 12.90
N PHE A 512 1.62 -4.79 13.63
CA PHE A 512 1.51 -5.93 14.52
C PHE A 512 0.59 -5.55 15.66
N GLN A 513 -0.61 -6.10 15.62
CA GLN A 513 -1.59 -5.91 16.65
C GLN A 513 -1.14 -6.73 17.87
N VAL A 514 -0.58 -6.06 18.85
CA VAL A 514 0.08 -6.70 20.00
C VAL A 514 -0.63 -6.35 21.30
N ALA A 515 -0.55 -7.27 22.26
CA ALA A 515 -1.16 -7.07 23.57
C ALA A 515 -0.53 -5.86 24.28
N PRO A 516 -1.30 -4.86 24.73
CA PRO A 516 -0.77 -3.85 25.63
C PRO A 516 -0.29 -4.48 26.93
N SER A 517 0.73 -3.90 27.56
CA SER A 517 1.34 -4.45 28.77
C SER A 517 0.35 -4.57 29.94
N ASN A 518 -0.64 -3.68 29.98
CA ASN A 518 -1.74 -3.68 30.95
C ASN A 518 -3.06 -3.57 30.18
N ASP A 519 -4.13 -4.10 30.76
CA ASP A 519 -5.51 -3.86 30.31
C ASP A 519 -5.81 -4.36 28.87
N SER A 520 -5.07 -5.39 28.44
CA SER A 520 -5.24 -6.09 27.16
C SER A 520 -6.49 -6.96 27.15
N ILE A 521 -7.25 -6.93 26.06
CA ILE A 521 -8.33 -7.91 25.81
C ILE A 521 -7.81 -9.16 25.09
N ARG A 522 -6.68 -9.04 24.38
CA ARG A 522 -6.00 -10.15 23.70
C ARG A 522 -4.99 -10.84 24.60
N SER A 523 -4.60 -12.05 24.23
CA SER A 523 -3.56 -12.80 24.94
C SER A 523 -2.21 -12.08 24.87
N SER A 524 -1.50 -12.04 26.00
CA SER A 524 -0.12 -11.53 26.09
C SER A 524 0.89 -12.28 25.22
N LYS A 525 0.54 -13.48 24.74
CA LYS A 525 1.36 -14.28 23.82
C LYS A 525 1.30 -13.78 22.38
N VAL A 526 0.32 -12.92 22.05
CA VAL A 526 0.26 -12.20 20.77
C VAL A 526 1.09 -10.93 20.92
N ASP A 527 2.41 -11.11 20.97
CA ASP A 527 3.39 -10.03 21.08
C ASP A 527 4.12 -9.81 19.74
N ALA A 528 5.02 -8.84 19.70
CA ALA A 528 5.78 -8.53 18.50
C ALA A 528 6.67 -9.70 18.04
N ARG A 529 7.13 -10.53 18.99
CA ARG A 529 7.99 -11.67 18.69
C ARG A 529 7.20 -12.75 17.95
N TYR A 530 5.96 -13.02 18.36
CA TYR A 530 5.07 -13.91 17.62
C TYR A 530 4.95 -13.51 16.14
N HIS A 531 4.69 -12.22 15.86
CA HIS A 531 4.55 -11.72 14.50
C HIS A 531 5.86 -11.80 13.70
N LEU A 532 6.99 -11.45 14.32
CA LEU A 532 8.31 -11.58 13.68
C LEU A 532 8.69 -13.03 13.38
N ASP A 533 8.37 -13.95 14.30
CA ASP A 533 8.59 -15.38 14.12
C ASP A 533 7.70 -15.91 12.97
N LEU A 534 6.45 -15.44 12.84
CA LEU A 534 5.59 -15.72 11.69
C LEU A 534 6.23 -15.22 10.38
N CYS A 535 6.65 -13.96 10.32
CA CYS A 535 7.28 -13.38 9.14
C CYS A 535 8.49 -14.19 8.67
N LYS A 536 9.39 -14.50 9.61
CA LYS A 536 10.57 -15.32 9.38
C LYS A 536 10.21 -16.73 8.92
N ASN A 537 9.22 -17.36 9.56
CA ASN A 537 8.81 -18.71 9.23
C ASN A 537 8.19 -18.79 7.82
N VAL A 538 7.33 -17.84 7.44
CA VAL A 538 6.57 -17.86 6.19
C VAL A 538 7.38 -17.38 4.98
N PHE A 539 8.22 -16.36 5.15
CA PHE A 539 8.91 -15.71 4.02
C PHE A 539 10.43 -15.95 3.99
N GLY A 540 11.04 -16.37 5.10
CA GLY A 540 12.46 -16.70 5.20
C GLY A 540 13.27 -15.70 6.04
N GLU A 541 14.56 -16.01 6.22
CA GLU A 541 15.50 -15.14 6.94
C GLU A 541 15.71 -13.81 6.21
N GLY A 542 15.88 -12.72 6.98
CA GLY A 542 16.13 -11.38 6.44
C GLY A 542 14.88 -10.60 6.05
N ILE A 543 13.69 -11.20 6.15
CA ILE A 543 12.42 -10.48 6.02
C ILE A 543 12.08 -9.83 7.36
N TYR A 544 12.07 -8.50 7.37
CA TYR A 544 11.76 -7.69 8.54
C TYR A 544 11.05 -6.40 8.10
N PRO A 545 10.03 -5.93 8.84
CA PRO A 545 9.30 -4.73 8.45
C PRO A 545 10.12 -3.46 8.67
N GLU A 546 10.36 -2.70 7.59
CA GLU A 546 11.09 -1.43 7.64
C GLU A 546 10.15 -0.23 7.95
N VAL A 547 9.49 -0.26 9.11
CA VAL A 547 8.46 0.75 9.48
C VAL A 547 8.99 2.18 9.48
N ASP A 548 10.24 2.39 9.91
CA ASP A 548 10.87 3.71 9.93
C ASP A 548 11.10 4.24 8.51
N VAL A 549 11.49 3.37 7.57
CA VAL A 549 11.68 3.73 6.16
C VAL A 549 10.34 4.14 5.55
N THR A 550 9.28 3.37 5.82
CA THR A 550 7.91 3.68 5.38
C THR A 550 7.45 5.04 5.92
N ASN A 551 7.63 5.27 7.23
CA ASN A 551 7.21 6.51 7.89
C ASN A 551 8.06 7.72 7.48
N ILE A 552 9.37 7.58 7.25
CA ILE A 552 10.22 8.65 6.72
C ILE A 552 9.80 8.98 5.29
N TYR A 553 9.49 7.97 4.48
CA TYR A 553 9.16 8.18 3.07
C TYR A 553 7.78 8.83 2.88
N TYR A 554 6.79 8.50 3.70
CA TYR A 554 5.41 9.00 3.58
C TYR A 554 5.01 10.06 4.63
N GLY A 555 5.77 10.20 5.71
CA GLY A 555 5.55 11.15 6.80
C GLY A 555 4.66 10.65 7.95
N GLY A 556 4.14 9.42 7.91
CA GLY A 556 3.22 8.89 8.91
C GLY A 556 2.00 9.81 9.10
N THR A 557 1.61 10.09 10.36
CA THR A 557 0.56 11.09 10.67
C THR A 557 0.99 12.55 10.41
N ASN A 558 2.30 12.79 10.27
CA ASN A 558 2.91 14.07 9.90
C ASN A 558 3.11 14.22 8.37
N ILE A 559 2.29 13.52 7.59
CA ILE A 559 2.25 13.65 6.13
C ILE A 559 2.28 15.12 5.69
N SER A 560 3.27 15.47 4.86
CA SER A 560 3.50 16.83 4.36
C SER A 560 2.83 17.04 2.99
N GLY A 561 1.54 16.68 2.90
CA GLY A 561 0.73 16.77 1.70
C GLY A 561 -0.20 17.98 1.69
N SER A 562 -1.06 18.05 0.67
CA SER A 562 -2.15 19.04 0.59
C SER A 562 -3.34 18.44 -0.14
N LYS A 563 -4.54 18.94 0.16
CA LYS A 563 -5.80 18.53 -0.46
C LYS A 563 -6.10 17.03 -0.23
N ILE A 564 -5.97 16.59 1.02
CA ILE A 564 -6.25 15.21 1.46
C ILE A 564 -7.29 15.27 2.57
N VAL A 565 -8.47 14.69 2.37
CA VAL A 565 -9.43 14.51 3.46
C VAL A 565 -9.16 13.18 4.17
N PHE A 566 -8.95 13.21 5.48
CA PHE A 566 -8.93 12.03 6.33
C PHE A 566 -10.27 11.91 7.06
N ALA A 567 -10.83 10.71 7.10
CA ALA A 567 -12.07 10.43 7.84
C ALA A 567 -11.92 9.13 8.61
N ASN A 568 -12.30 9.09 9.89
CA ASN A 568 -12.19 7.90 10.74
C ASN A 568 -13.50 7.68 11.52
N GLY A 569 -13.88 6.42 11.74
CA GLY A 569 -14.95 6.06 12.67
C GLY A 569 -14.47 6.11 14.12
N SER A 570 -15.35 6.46 15.07
CA SER A 570 -14.97 6.54 16.49
C SER A 570 -14.62 5.20 17.13
N GLN A 571 -15.19 4.10 16.65
CA GLN A 571 -14.96 2.74 17.14
C GLN A 571 -14.08 1.92 16.18
N ASP A 572 -13.51 2.56 15.15
CA ASP A 572 -12.56 1.91 14.25
C ASP A 572 -11.23 1.67 14.99
N PRO A 573 -10.79 0.41 15.19
CA PRO A 573 -9.51 0.14 15.84
C PRO A 573 -8.31 0.63 15.03
N TRP A 574 -8.46 0.85 13.72
CA TRP A 574 -7.39 1.35 12.85
C TRP A 574 -7.17 2.87 12.94
N ARG A 575 -8.06 3.64 13.58
CA ARG A 575 -8.01 5.11 13.58
C ARG A 575 -6.70 5.69 14.14
N HIS A 576 -6.01 4.95 15.01
CA HIS A 576 -4.74 5.37 15.60
C HIS A 576 -3.53 5.21 14.67
N ALA A 577 -3.67 4.43 13.59
CA ALA A 577 -2.72 4.42 12.46
C ALA A 577 -3.04 5.50 11.41
N SER A 578 -4.12 6.26 11.60
CA SER A 578 -4.57 7.32 10.70
C SER A 578 -4.20 8.71 11.21
N LYS A 579 -4.22 9.69 10.31
CA LYS A 579 -4.06 11.10 10.69
C LYS A 579 -5.32 11.55 11.42
N GLN A 580 -5.17 11.95 12.69
CA GLN A 580 -6.29 12.44 13.50
C GLN A 580 -6.27 13.97 13.68
N THR A 581 -5.11 14.62 13.57
CA THR A 581 -4.98 16.08 13.67
C THR A 581 -5.40 16.76 12.38
N SER A 582 -6.37 17.67 12.48
CA SER A 582 -6.94 18.39 11.34
C SER A 582 -6.13 19.64 11.00
N SER A 583 -6.09 19.98 9.71
CA SER A 583 -5.53 21.24 9.19
C SER A 583 -6.39 21.74 8.02
N PRO A 584 -6.30 23.03 7.62
CA PRO A 584 -7.15 23.57 6.55
C PRO A 584 -7.07 22.80 5.21
N ASP A 585 -5.85 22.40 4.82
CA ASP A 585 -5.56 21.68 3.57
C ASP A 585 -5.54 20.16 3.72
N MET A 586 -5.48 19.65 4.95
CA MET A 586 -5.63 18.23 5.25
C MET A 586 -6.59 18.06 6.43
N PRO A 587 -7.90 18.25 6.21
CA PRO A 587 -8.87 18.08 7.27
C PRO A 587 -8.93 16.62 7.70
N SER A 588 -9.03 16.40 9.01
CA SER A 588 -9.27 15.10 9.61
C SER A 588 -10.61 15.15 10.35
N PHE A 589 -11.53 14.27 9.95
CA PHE A 589 -12.86 14.15 10.53
C PHE A 589 -12.99 12.86 11.34
N LEU A 590 -13.59 12.99 12.53
CA LEU A 590 -13.97 11.86 13.36
C LEU A 590 -15.48 11.72 13.36
N ILE A 591 -15.98 10.56 12.94
CA ILE A 591 -17.40 10.23 12.92
C ILE A 591 -17.73 9.53 14.24
N SER A 592 -18.24 10.32 15.19
CA SER A 592 -18.58 9.83 16.53
C SER A 592 -19.99 9.25 16.59
N CYS A 593 -20.09 7.92 16.61
CA CYS A 593 -21.33 7.21 16.85
C CYS A 593 -21.10 5.77 17.38
N HIS A 594 -22.15 5.17 17.95
CA HIS A 594 -22.20 3.74 18.22
C HIS A 594 -22.29 2.99 16.90
N ASN A 595 -21.44 1.98 16.73
CA ASN A 595 -21.20 1.16 15.53
C ASN A 595 -20.55 1.91 14.34
N CYS A 596 -19.92 3.05 14.60
CA CYS A 596 -19.04 3.74 13.64
C CYS A 596 -17.66 3.07 13.60
N GLY A 597 -17.55 1.98 12.83
CA GLY A 597 -16.30 1.27 12.58
C GLY A 597 -15.54 1.80 11.36
N HIS A 598 -14.91 0.88 10.65
CA HIS A 598 -13.92 1.13 9.61
C HIS A 598 -14.54 1.60 8.29
N CYS A 599 -14.01 2.70 7.75
CA CYS A 599 -14.49 3.35 6.52
C CYS A 599 -15.97 3.78 6.57
N THR A 600 -16.44 4.24 7.73
CA THR A 600 -17.84 4.63 7.97
C THR A 600 -18.35 5.71 7.00
N ASP A 601 -17.52 6.67 6.60
CA ASP A 601 -17.88 7.70 5.61
C ASP A 601 -18.27 7.11 4.25
N ILE A 602 -17.58 6.07 3.81
CA ILE A 602 -17.84 5.40 2.53
C ILE A 602 -18.96 4.36 2.68
N ARG A 603 -18.96 3.61 3.78
CA ARG A 603 -19.81 2.42 3.96
C ARG A 603 -21.12 2.66 4.71
N GLY A 604 -21.24 3.78 5.41
CA GLY A 604 -22.33 4.02 6.34
C GLY A 604 -22.19 3.19 7.62
N CYS A 605 -23.31 2.94 8.32
CA CYS A 605 -23.31 2.33 9.65
C CYS A 605 -24.58 1.47 9.87
N PRO A 606 -24.47 0.16 10.12
CA PRO A 606 -23.23 -0.62 10.25
C PRO A 606 -22.52 -0.77 8.89
N GLN A 607 -21.24 -1.13 8.93
CA GLN A 607 -20.44 -1.28 7.71
C GLN A 607 -20.62 -2.67 7.07
N THR A 608 -21.13 -3.65 7.83
CA THR A 608 -21.47 -4.98 7.31
C THR A 608 -22.73 -5.54 8.02
N PRO A 609 -23.79 -5.92 7.27
CA PRO A 609 -24.00 -5.62 5.85
C PRO A 609 -24.02 -4.09 5.62
N LEU A 610 -23.56 -3.68 4.44
CA LEU A 610 -23.46 -2.28 4.05
C LEU A 610 -24.81 -1.57 4.17
N SER A 611 -24.88 -0.49 4.95
CA SER A 611 -26.07 0.38 5.05
C SER A 611 -25.67 1.82 4.73
N LEU A 612 -25.83 2.20 3.45
CA LEU A 612 -25.34 3.47 2.92
C LEU A 612 -25.84 4.70 3.68
N GLU A 613 -27.16 4.83 3.87
CA GLU A 613 -27.78 5.93 4.63
C GLU A 613 -27.66 5.76 6.15
N GLY A 614 -27.10 4.64 6.59
CA GLY A 614 -27.09 4.23 7.98
C GLY A 614 -28.43 3.64 8.43
N ASN A 615 -28.36 2.91 9.54
CA ASN A 615 -29.51 2.30 10.19
C ASN A 615 -29.60 2.80 11.62
N ALA A 616 -30.55 3.69 11.91
CA ALA A 616 -30.76 4.26 13.25
C ALA A 616 -31.06 3.22 14.36
N ARG A 617 -31.46 1.99 14.01
CA ARG A 617 -31.62 0.90 14.99
C ARG A 617 -30.29 0.30 15.41
N ASN A 618 -29.30 0.33 14.52
CA ASN A 618 -28.00 -0.29 14.70
C ASN A 618 -26.89 0.76 14.86
N CYS A 619 -27.21 2.05 14.78
CA CYS A 619 -26.26 3.15 14.79
C CYS A 619 -26.83 4.30 15.62
N SER A 620 -26.08 4.84 16.58
CA SER A 620 -26.65 5.85 17.49
C SER A 620 -26.83 7.23 16.85
N SER A 621 -26.13 7.52 15.75
CA SER A 621 -26.28 8.79 15.02
C SER A 621 -25.86 8.65 13.55
N PRO A 622 -26.77 8.23 12.66
CA PRO A 622 -26.57 8.33 11.21
C PRO A 622 -26.26 9.77 10.76
N GLU A 623 -26.78 10.78 11.47
CA GLU A 623 -26.54 12.20 11.18
C GLU A 623 -25.07 12.58 11.32
N ALA A 624 -24.31 11.91 12.20
CA ALA A 624 -22.87 12.12 12.32
C ALA A 624 -22.13 11.73 11.03
N VAL A 625 -22.57 10.64 10.37
CA VAL A 625 -22.04 10.19 9.09
C VAL A 625 -22.39 11.21 7.99
N GLU A 626 -23.66 11.63 7.92
CA GLU A 626 -24.13 12.64 6.97
C GLU A 626 -23.40 13.97 7.10
N LYS A 627 -23.15 14.41 8.34
CA LYS A 627 -22.41 15.65 8.61
C LYS A 627 -20.99 15.59 8.01
N VAL A 628 -20.25 14.52 8.27
CA VAL A 628 -18.89 14.37 7.73
C VAL A 628 -18.90 14.24 6.20
N ARG A 629 -19.89 13.55 5.63
CA ARG A 629 -20.08 13.47 4.18
C ARG A 629 -20.33 14.83 3.53
N HIS A 630 -21.13 15.69 4.16
CA HIS A 630 -21.31 17.07 3.69
C HIS A 630 -19.98 17.85 3.71
N GLN A 631 -19.18 17.71 4.76
CA GLN A 631 -17.86 18.37 4.85
C GLN A 631 -16.87 17.84 3.79
N ILE A 632 -16.90 16.54 3.50
CA ILE A 632 -16.13 15.94 2.40
C ILE A 632 -16.55 16.56 1.06
N ILE A 633 -17.86 16.65 0.81
CA ILE A 633 -18.41 17.27 -0.39
C ILE A 633 -17.94 18.71 -0.57
N GLU A 634 -17.98 19.53 0.49
CA GLU A 634 -17.52 20.93 0.43
C GLU A 634 -16.05 21.03 0.01
N LYS A 635 -15.19 20.16 0.55
CA LYS A 635 -13.76 20.10 0.19
C LYS A 635 -13.55 19.64 -1.24
N MET A 636 -14.31 18.65 -1.69
CA MET A 636 -14.27 18.16 -3.06
C MET A 636 -14.72 19.24 -4.07
N ASP A 637 -15.84 19.92 -3.80
CA ASP A 637 -16.35 21.03 -4.62
C ASP A 637 -15.28 22.13 -4.76
N LEU A 638 -14.68 22.55 -3.63
CA LEU A 638 -13.61 23.55 -3.63
C LEU A 638 -12.41 23.08 -4.48
N TRP A 639 -11.82 21.93 -4.18
CA TRP A 639 -10.56 21.52 -4.81
C TRP A 639 -10.72 21.15 -6.28
N LEU A 640 -11.85 20.56 -6.68
CA LEU A 640 -12.15 20.31 -8.09
C LEU A 640 -12.33 21.63 -8.87
N SER A 641 -12.94 22.65 -8.26
CA SER A 641 -13.09 23.97 -8.90
C SER A 641 -11.74 24.68 -9.10
N GLU A 642 -10.87 24.67 -8.09
CA GLU A 642 -9.52 25.26 -8.16
C GLU A 642 -8.66 24.55 -9.21
N CYS A 643 -8.78 23.23 -9.32
CA CYS A 643 -8.05 22.42 -10.28
C CYS A 643 -8.42 22.79 -11.73
N ARG A 644 -9.71 23.05 -11.98
CA ARG A 644 -10.20 23.55 -13.27
C ARG A 644 -9.74 24.97 -13.56
N ALA A 645 -9.69 25.85 -12.55
CA ALA A 645 -9.24 27.23 -12.74
C ALA A 645 -7.73 27.32 -13.03
N GLY A 646 -6.90 26.50 -12.37
CA GLY A 646 -5.46 26.44 -12.58
C GLY A 646 -5.04 25.96 -13.97
N SER A 647 -5.88 25.19 -14.67
CA SER A 647 -5.61 24.79 -16.05
C SER A 647 -5.91 25.89 -17.08
N TRP A 648 -6.57 26.98 -16.68
CA TRP A 648 -6.92 28.12 -17.56
C TRP A 648 -5.93 29.28 -17.44
N SER A 649 -5.15 29.37 -16.37
CA SER A 649 -4.15 30.42 -16.15
C SER A 649 -2.77 30.13 -16.75
N SER A 650 -2.62 29.00 -17.47
CA SER A 650 -1.39 28.57 -18.15
C SER A 650 -1.49 28.59 -19.69
N MET A 651 -2.57 29.15 -20.25
CA MET A 651 -2.67 29.59 -21.65
C MET A 651 -2.46 31.09 -21.73
#